data_AF-A0A9X9X3P1-F1
#
_entry.id   AF-A0A9X9X3P1-F1
#
_cell.length_a   1.000
_cell.length_b   1.000
_cell.length_c   1.000
_cell.angle_alpha   90.00
_cell.angle_beta   90.00
_cell.angle_gamma   90.00
#
_symmetry.space_group_name_H-M   'P 1'
#
loop_
_entity.id
_entity.type
_entity.pdbx_description
1 polymer ?
#
loop_
_entity_poly.entity_id
_entity_poly.type
_entity_poly.pdbx_seq_one_letter_code
_entity_poly.pdbx_strand_id
1 'polypeptide(L)'
;MVRSATLAGNPAEPPVAGRPPARLWLAADAAWRLGPRACGLFAWHRLRLRAGLARRALDGAPWPEGPALPEAFATDGPDAVADAWRAEPMNRTAAGPTGPGRGAGSMATRAAQHFDVVVTGPGGEAGGAATVQPADPAMGEPRPDPRAPDRAPPAARARAAAAEAAIAGGWHGAFDSQAHALDLDLFAPGDIRPVWERNRLLALPLLALAARQDPAGGHLARAEAVLADWRAANPPFRGPAWACGQEAALRALHLCLALALIDADRAPSRAMRAVLAAHARRIAATRAYAAAQDNNHAVSEAAGLFVLGLVLGDAALAGEGARDLARAVARLVAADGAFAQASPGYHRLLLDTLALAEWFRRRHGAPEFVAPFAERARAATLWLHRVAAPGGALPRCGAVDDSALADLSLCGPLDARGSAERAARIFNAASAGMRDDPGCAALGLPCPDTTLPRVGAWRSEGWMGDSRGALRVLLRTGAPLRFRPAQADLLHLDLWHGDTALLRDGGTGAYNPPPGSAWWMEALASSAGHNTVEFDGEAQMPRLSRFLFARWPRCRALADGAALRDWRGRSHERRFRLEPARLTVEDRLGGPFARAVLRWRLAPGDWRPERDGAEGPLGRIAVAADAPCRIRLISGWESPAYGVVAPVPVLEVAVAAPVSRLTTVVDLA
;
A
#
# COMPACT_ATOMS: atom_id res chain seq x y z
N MET A 1 -21.76 28.12 27.90
CA MET A 1 -22.33 26.78 28.21
C MET A 1 -22.53 26.02 26.91
N VAL A 2 -21.54 25.20 26.53
CA VAL A 2 -21.50 24.48 25.25
C VAL A 2 -21.91 23.03 25.51
N ARG A 3 -23.12 22.65 25.09
CA ARG A 3 -23.58 21.26 25.06
C ARG A 3 -23.50 20.75 23.61
N SER A 4 -22.85 19.59 23.47
CA SER A 4 -23.11 18.51 22.51
C SER A 4 -23.70 18.89 21.13
N ALA A 5 -22.84 18.85 20.11
CA ALA A 5 -23.26 18.68 18.71
C ALA A 5 -22.43 17.55 18.10
N THR A 6 -22.90 16.32 18.32
CA THR A 6 -22.56 15.11 17.58
C THR A 6 -22.91 15.31 16.10
N LEU A 7 -21.89 15.22 15.23
CA LEU A 7 -22.01 15.28 13.78
C LEU A 7 -21.95 13.86 13.21
N ALA A 8 -22.92 13.49 12.38
CA ALA A 8 -22.80 12.38 11.44
C ALA A 8 -21.60 12.61 10.49
N GLY A 9 -20.84 11.61 10.02
CA GLY A 9 -20.86 10.19 10.31
C GLY A 9 -19.46 9.69 10.67
N ASN A 10 -19.29 9.41 11.95
CA ASN A 10 -18.54 8.26 12.45
C ASN A 10 -19.40 7.79 13.63
N PRO A 11 -20.11 6.67 13.55
CA PRO A 11 -20.97 6.22 14.63
C PRO A 11 -20.10 6.09 15.87
N ALA A 12 -20.67 6.50 17.00
CA ALA A 12 -20.02 6.63 18.28
C ALA A 12 -18.97 5.52 18.49
N GLU A 13 -17.69 5.91 18.45
CA GLU A 13 -16.60 5.03 18.84
C GLU A 13 -16.88 4.54 20.27
N PRO A 14 -16.67 3.23 20.55
CA PRO A 14 -16.83 2.74 21.91
C PRO A 14 -15.94 3.58 22.84
N PRO A 15 -16.47 4.04 23.98
CA PRO A 15 -15.71 4.92 24.85
C PRO A 15 -14.52 4.18 25.47
N VAL A 16 -13.29 4.57 25.10
CA VAL A 16 -12.10 4.33 25.94
C VAL A 16 -12.34 4.94 27.32
N ALA A 17 -12.32 4.12 28.36
CA ALA A 17 -12.58 4.51 29.75
C ALA A 17 -11.67 5.67 30.19
N GLY A 18 -12.25 6.76 30.70
CA GLY A 18 -11.51 7.90 31.24
C GLY A 18 -12.42 9.06 31.66
N ARG A 19 -12.09 9.74 32.77
CA ARG A 19 -12.84 10.92 33.24
C ARG A 19 -12.83 12.03 32.16
N PRO A 20 -13.95 12.73 31.90
CA PRO A 20 -14.08 13.74 30.83
C PRO A 20 -12.95 14.80 30.74
N PRO A 21 -12.40 15.35 31.85
CA PRO A 21 -11.29 16.29 31.76
C PRO A 21 -10.01 15.67 31.18
N ALA A 22 -9.73 14.38 31.42
CA ALA A 22 -8.53 13.71 30.91
C ALA A 22 -8.56 13.54 29.38
N ARG A 23 -9.73 13.27 28.80
CA ARG A 23 -9.91 13.11 27.35
C ARG A 23 -9.65 14.40 26.57
N LEU A 24 -10.10 15.56 27.09
CA LEU A 24 -9.84 16.86 26.46
C LEU A 24 -8.34 17.18 26.40
N TRP A 25 -7.61 16.91 27.49
CA TRP A 25 -6.15 17.10 27.51
C TRP A 25 -5.42 16.18 26.53
N LEU A 26 -5.83 14.92 26.41
CA LEU A 26 -5.23 13.99 25.44
C LEU A 26 -5.54 14.41 24.00
N ALA A 27 -6.75 14.89 23.72
CA ALA A 27 -7.11 15.40 22.40
C ALA A 27 -6.29 16.66 22.04
N ALA A 28 -6.08 17.58 22.99
CA ALA A 28 -5.23 18.75 22.78
C ALA A 28 -3.76 18.36 22.51
N ASP A 29 -3.23 17.38 23.24
CA ASP A 29 -1.88 16.83 23.00
C ASP A 29 -1.76 16.19 21.61
N ALA A 30 -2.75 15.40 21.19
CA ALA A 30 -2.76 14.81 19.86
C ALA A 30 -2.81 15.87 18.74
N ALA A 31 -3.65 16.90 18.89
CA ALA A 31 -3.72 18.01 17.94
C ALA A 31 -2.38 18.77 17.85
N TRP A 32 -1.72 19.02 18.99
CA TRP A 32 -0.40 19.63 19.03
C TRP A 32 0.64 18.82 18.27
N ARG A 33 0.65 17.49 18.44
CA ARG A 33 1.59 16.56 17.79
C ARG A 33 1.36 16.39 16.30
N LEU A 34 0.10 16.40 15.87
CA LEU A 34 -0.26 16.43 14.45
C LEU A 34 0.19 17.76 13.79
N GLY A 35 0.22 18.83 14.57
CA GLY A 35 0.70 20.13 14.17
C GLY A 35 -0.34 20.97 13.40
N PRO A 36 -0.02 22.26 13.18
CA PRO A 36 -0.97 23.22 12.63
C PRO A 36 -1.42 22.90 11.21
N ARG A 37 -0.55 22.31 10.37
CA ARG A 37 -0.90 21.94 8.98
C ARG A 37 -2.02 20.91 8.94
N ALA A 38 -1.85 19.78 9.62
CA ALA A 38 -2.84 18.69 9.62
C ALA A 38 -4.17 19.18 10.23
N CYS A 39 -4.11 19.89 11.36
CA CYS A 39 -5.29 20.45 12.00
C CYS A 39 -6.01 21.48 11.11
N GLY A 40 -5.27 22.37 10.44
CA GLY A 40 -5.82 23.38 9.55
C GLY A 40 -6.48 22.78 8.31
N LEU A 41 -5.84 21.79 7.67
CA LEU A 41 -6.42 21.07 6.53
C LEU A 41 -7.68 20.30 6.92
N PHE A 42 -7.67 19.65 8.09
CA PHE A 42 -8.85 18.96 8.60
C PHE A 42 -9.99 19.93 8.91
N ALA A 43 -9.70 21.07 9.56
CA ALA A 43 -10.68 22.12 9.82
C ALA A 43 -11.27 22.69 8.53
N TRP A 44 -10.42 22.95 7.53
CA TRP A 44 -10.83 23.39 6.20
C TRP A 44 -11.76 22.38 5.51
N HIS A 45 -11.40 21.10 5.55
CA HIS A 45 -12.25 20.02 5.05
C HIS A 45 -13.63 20.02 5.73
N ARG A 46 -13.67 20.11 7.07
CA ARG A 46 -14.93 20.14 7.84
C ARG A 46 -15.78 21.37 7.52
N LEU A 47 -15.16 22.53 7.33
CA LEU A 47 -15.87 23.75 6.92
C LEU A 47 -16.51 23.58 5.54
N ARG A 48 -15.79 22.99 4.57
CA ARG A 48 -16.33 22.73 3.22
C ARG A 48 -17.49 21.74 3.23
N LEU A 49 -17.44 20.71 4.08
CA LEU A 49 -18.55 19.77 4.26
C LEU A 49 -19.79 20.50 4.82
N ARG A 50 -19.62 21.26 5.91
CA ARG A 50 -20.73 22.01 6.54
C ARG A 50 -21.34 23.06 5.63
N ALA A 51 -20.53 23.73 4.80
CA ALA A 51 -20.99 24.70 3.82
C ALA A 51 -21.69 24.07 2.60
N GLY A 52 -21.76 22.72 2.52
CA GLY A 52 -22.33 21.99 1.40
C GLY A 52 -21.49 22.04 0.12
N LEU A 53 -20.26 22.59 0.17
CA LEU A 53 -19.43 22.79 -1.03
C LEU A 53 -18.97 21.46 -1.64
N ALA A 54 -18.57 20.51 -0.81
CA ALA A 54 -18.20 19.18 -1.29
C ALA A 54 -19.41 18.44 -1.86
N ARG A 55 -20.59 18.59 -1.24
CA ARG A 55 -21.83 17.96 -1.71
C ARG A 55 -22.28 18.51 -3.05
N ARG A 56 -22.33 19.83 -3.23
CA ARG A 56 -22.63 20.47 -4.53
C ARG A 56 -21.64 20.10 -5.63
N ALA A 57 -20.37 19.87 -5.29
CA ALA A 57 -19.38 19.40 -6.26
C ALA A 57 -19.66 17.95 -6.74
N LEU A 58 -20.48 17.20 -6.00
CA LEU A 58 -20.80 15.79 -6.21
C LEU A 58 -22.29 15.61 -6.60
N ASP A 59 -22.81 16.48 -7.44
CA ASP A 59 -24.07 16.23 -8.13
C ASP A 59 -23.82 15.21 -9.27
N GLY A 60 -24.41 14.03 -9.12
CA GLY A 60 -24.25 12.91 -10.05
C GLY A 60 -25.21 13.00 -11.24
N ALA A 61 -24.69 12.80 -12.45
CA ALA A 61 -25.51 12.50 -13.61
C ALA A 61 -25.61 10.98 -13.77
N PRO A 62 -26.68 10.44 -14.40
CA PRO A 62 -26.70 9.04 -14.80
C PRO A 62 -25.49 8.69 -15.66
N TRP A 63 -25.07 7.43 -15.62
CA TRP A 63 -24.03 6.96 -16.54
C TRP A 63 -24.52 7.14 -17.99
N PRO A 64 -23.67 7.65 -18.90
CA PRO A 64 -24.03 7.64 -20.31
C PRO A 64 -24.22 6.20 -20.79
N GLU A 65 -25.12 6.01 -21.75
CA GLU A 65 -25.32 4.71 -22.38
C GLU A 65 -24.12 4.29 -23.24
N GLY A 66 -24.04 2.99 -23.52
CA GLY A 66 -23.03 2.39 -24.38
C GLY A 66 -21.84 1.75 -23.64
N PRO A 67 -21.02 1.00 -24.40
CA PRO A 67 -19.91 0.24 -23.86
C PRO A 67 -18.81 1.16 -23.35
N ALA A 68 -18.21 0.80 -22.22
CA ALA A 68 -17.09 1.53 -21.64
C ALA A 68 -15.75 1.06 -22.21
N LEU A 69 -15.59 -0.24 -22.46
CA LEU A 69 -14.44 -0.85 -23.11
C LEU A 69 -14.69 -1.08 -24.61
N PRO A 70 -13.63 -1.10 -25.45
CA PRO A 70 -13.77 -1.49 -26.85
C PRO A 70 -14.11 -2.98 -26.99
N GLU A 71 -14.74 -3.35 -28.11
CA GLU A 71 -15.12 -4.75 -28.41
C GLU A 71 -13.93 -5.62 -28.79
N ALA A 72 -12.84 -5.02 -29.25
CA ALA A 72 -11.60 -5.68 -29.62
C ALA A 72 -10.38 -4.84 -29.18
N PHE A 73 -9.22 -5.48 -29.14
CA PHE A 73 -7.94 -4.81 -28.94
C PHE A 73 -7.64 -3.84 -30.09
N ALA A 74 -7.05 -2.68 -29.76
CA ALA A 74 -6.31 -1.94 -30.75
C ALA A 74 -5.07 -2.76 -31.13
N THR A 75 -4.98 -3.22 -32.38
CA THR A 75 -3.89 -4.09 -32.86
C THR A 75 -2.59 -3.33 -33.17
N ASP A 76 -2.56 -2.01 -32.94
CA ASP A 76 -1.39 -1.17 -33.19
C ASP A 76 -0.40 -1.27 -32.03
N GLY A 77 0.31 -2.41 -31.98
CA GLY A 77 1.68 -2.58 -31.49
C GLY A 77 2.05 -2.22 -30.03
N PRO A 78 2.54 -3.17 -29.20
CA PRO A 78 3.07 -2.88 -27.85
C PRO A 78 4.41 -2.09 -27.82
N ASP A 79 4.88 -1.55 -28.95
CA ASP A 79 6.24 -1.03 -29.10
C ASP A 79 6.46 0.37 -28.47
N ALA A 80 5.40 1.19 -28.32
CA ALA A 80 5.53 2.57 -27.84
C ALA A 80 6.03 2.68 -26.37
N VAL A 81 5.75 1.68 -25.52
CA VAL A 81 6.24 1.67 -24.13
C VAL A 81 7.70 1.22 -24.08
N ALA A 82 8.04 0.14 -24.79
CA ALA A 82 9.41 -0.36 -24.84
C ALA A 82 10.38 0.71 -25.40
N ASP A 83 9.93 1.48 -26.40
CA ASP A 83 10.72 2.57 -26.99
C ASP A 83 10.88 3.74 -26.01
N ALA A 84 9.84 4.12 -25.26
CA ALA A 84 9.94 5.16 -24.24
C ALA A 84 10.94 4.80 -23.12
N TRP A 85 11.04 3.51 -22.75
CA TRP A 85 12.02 3.03 -21.77
C TRP A 85 13.44 2.90 -22.34
N ARG A 86 13.59 2.67 -23.65
CA ARG A 86 14.90 2.63 -24.34
C ARG A 86 15.44 4.03 -24.67
N ALA A 87 14.58 5.03 -24.81
CA ALA A 87 14.95 6.39 -25.21
C ALA A 87 15.46 7.29 -24.07
N GLU A 88 15.26 6.93 -22.80
CA GLU A 88 15.91 7.63 -21.67
C GLU A 88 17.36 7.12 -21.51
N PRO A 89 18.39 7.98 -21.52
CA PRO A 89 19.76 7.53 -21.33
C PRO A 89 19.93 6.92 -19.93
N MET A 90 20.23 5.61 -19.91
CA MET A 90 20.70 4.85 -18.75
C MET A 90 22.05 5.37 -18.25
N ASN A 91 22.10 6.55 -17.62
CA ASN A 91 23.12 6.93 -16.64
C ASN A 91 22.99 8.40 -16.23
N ARG A 92 22.87 8.64 -14.93
CA ARG A 92 23.77 9.51 -14.14
C ARG A 92 23.31 9.55 -12.68
N THR A 93 23.82 8.64 -11.85
CA THR A 93 24.22 9.01 -10.47
C THR A 93 25.25 8.01 -9.90
N ALA A 94 26.51 8.47 -9.81
CA ALA A 94 27.54 8.14 -8.81
C ALA A 94 28.75 9.07 -9.14
N ALA A 95 29.50 9.73 -8.26
CA ALA A 95 29.59 9.89 -6.81
C ALA A 95 30.51 11.11 -6.51
N GLY A 96 30.46 11.66 -5.28
CA GLY A 96 31.57 12.43 -4.66
C GLY A 96 31.40 13.97 -4.54
N PRO A 97 31.74 14.59 -3.39
CA PRO A 97 31.69 16.04 -3.21
C PRO A 97 33.02 16.69 -3.63
N THR A 98 33.00 17.63 -4.57
CA THR A 98 34.11 18.56 -4.80
C THR A 98 33.58 19.98 -5.03
N GLY A 99 34.32 20.95 -4.48
CA GLY A 99 33.92 22.36 -4.30
C GLY A 99 33.81 23.20 -5.59
N PRO A 100 33.59 24.52 -5.44
CA PRO A 100 33.01 25.34 -6.50
C PRO A 100 34.06 25.89 -7.47
N GLY A 101 33.72 25.88 -8.76
CA GLY A 101 34.46 26.55 -9.84
C GLY A 101 33.49 27.24 -10.79
N ARG A 102 33.72 28.53 -11.02
CA ARG A 102 32.94 29.48 -11.84
C ARG A 102 33.13 29.24 -13.34
N GLY A 103 32.17 29.69 -14.18
CA GLY A 103 32.48 30.15 -15.54
C GLY A 103 31.38 30.06 -16.61
N ALA A 104 30.60 31.14 -16.72
CA ALA A 104 30.00 31.83 -17.89
C ALA A 104 29.95 31.25 -19.33
N GLY A 105 28.86 31.62 -20.02
CA GLY A 105 28.73 31.82 -21.48
C GLY A 105 28.08 30.64 -22.23
N SER A 106 27.20 30.79 -23.24
CA SER A 106 26.72 31.90 -24.05
C SER A 106 25.48 31.41 -24.83
N MET A 107 24.57 32.32 -25.16
CA MET A 107 23.48 32.13 -26.15
C MET A 107 24.04 31.80 -27.55
N ALA A 108 23.26 31.07 -28.36
CA ALA A 108 23.03 31.44 -29.77
C ALA A 108 21.86 30.65 -30.40
N THR A 109 21.03 31.44 -31.06
CA THR A 109 19.85 31.22 -31.89
C THR A 109 20.15 30.69 -33.32
N ARG A 110 19.06 30.32 -34.04
CA ARG A 110 18.88 30.22 -35.53
C ARG A 110 19.38 28.91 -36.18
N ALA A 111 18.81 28.39 -37.28
CA ALA A 111 17.70 28.77 -38.17
C ALA A 111 17.29 27.55 -39.01
N ALA A 112 16.13 27.68 -39.66
CA ALA A 112 15.53 26.78 -40.65
C ALA A 112 16.24 26.78 -42.02
N GLN A 113 16.00 25.74 -42.83
CA GLN A 113 15.92 25.70 -44.31
C GLN A 113 15.51 24.25 -44.72
N HIS A 114 14.39 24.03 -45.44
CA HIS A 114 14.26 23.85 -46.92
C HIS A 114 14.94 22.56 -47.42
N PHE A 115 14.45 21.71 -48.34
CA PHE A 115 13.29 21.55 -49.24
C PHE A 115 13.32 20.05 -49.65
N ASP A 116 12.19 19.42 -50.01
CA ASP A 116 12.02 18.83 -51.36
C ASP A 116 10.74 17.98 -51.48
N VAL A 117 10.05 18.28 -52.57
CA VAL A 117 8.84 17.65 -53.11
C VAL A 117 9.28 16.71 -54.23
N VAL A 118 8.76 15.49 -54.25
CA VAL A 118 8.67 14.71 -55.50
C VAL A 118 7.29 14.09 -55.60
N VAL A 119 6.59 14.46 -56.67
CA VAL A 119 5.35 13.89 -57.18
C VAL A 119 5.70 13.05 -58.41
N THR A 120 5.19 11.83 -58.50
CA THR A 120 4.89 11.16 -59.79
C THR A 120 3.60 10.35 -59.64
N GLY A 121 2.67 10.55 -60.57
CA GLY A 121 1.32 9.97 -60.59
C GLY A 121 1.20 8.71 -61.46
N PRO A 122 0.07 8.51 -62.18
CA PRO A 122 -0.84 7.37 -61.93
C PRO A 122 -1.05 6.45 -63.15
N GLY A 123 -1.75 5.32 -62.96
CA GLY A 123 -2.39 4.60 -64.07
C GLY A 123 -2.93 3.20 -63.76
N GLY A 124 -4.17 2.92 -64.19
CA GLY A 124 -4.58 1.61 -64.70
C GLY A 124 -5.81 0.95 -64.04
N GLU A 125 -6.99 1.09 -64.67
CA GLU A 125 -8.26 0.40 -64.38
C GLU A 125 -8.46 -0.93 -65.14
N ALA A 126 -9.54 -1.65 -64.72
CA ALA A 126 -10.35 -2.69 -65.40
C ALA A 126 -9.78 -4.13 -65.41
N GLY A 127 -10.53 -5.22 -65.22
CA GLY A 127 -11.97 -5.52 -65.05
C GLY A 127 -12.14 -7.05 -65.20
N GLY A 128 -13.16 -7.68 -64.59
CA GLY A 128 -13.37 -9.13 -64.74
C GLY A 128 -14.57 -9.67 -63.95
N ALA A 129 -15.49 -10.32 -64.67
CA ALA A 129 -16.88 -10.58 -64.30
C ALA A 129 -17.14 -11.82 -63.43
N ALA A 130 -18.35 -11.81 -62.85
CA ALA A 130 -18.94 -12.82 -61.99
C ALA A 130 -19.32 -14.13 -62.69
N THR A 131 -19.31 -15.23 -61.93
CA THR A 131 -20.09 -16.45 -62.21
C THR A 131 -20.72 -16.96 -60.91
N VAL A 132 -22.05 -17.11 -60.94
CA VAL A 132 -22.91 -17.63 -59.86
C VAL A 132 -23.27 -19.07 -60.20
N GLN A 133 -23.13 -19.98 -59.24
CA GLN A 133 -23.72 -21.33 -59.28
C GLN A 133 -24.37 -21.68 -57.92
N PRO A 134 -25.40 -22.56 -57.91
CA PRO A 134 -26.52 -22.46 -56.99
C PRO A 134 -26.36 -23.20 -55.65
N ALA A 135 -27.23 -22.84 -54.71
CA ALA A 135 -27.28 -23.27 -53.32
C ALA A 135 -27.69 -24.75 -53.12
N ASP A 136 -27.07 -25.38 -52.12
CA ASP A 136 -27.44 -26.69 -51.56
C ASP A 136 -27.98 -26.48 -50.13
N PRO A 137 -29.23 -26.88 -49.79
CA PRO A 137 -29.82 -26.63 -48.49
C PRO A 137 -29.61 -27.83 -47.56
N ALA A 138 -28.62 -27.75 -46.68
CA ALA A 138 -28.52 -28.62 -45.50
C ALA A 138 -28.28 -27.77 -44.25
N MET A 139 -29.39 -27.33 -43.66
CA MET A 139 -29.46 -26.77 -42.32
C MET A 139 -29.05 -27.82 -41.28
N GLY A 140 -27.89 -27.65 -40.68
CA GLY A 140 -27.53 -28.25 -39.41
C GLY A 140 -26.99 -27.15 -38.50
N GLU A 141 -27.75 -26.76 -37.47
CA GLU A 141 -27.21 -25.93 -36.39
C GLU A 141 -25.92 -26.60 -35.85
N PRO A 142 -24.83 -25.84 -35.62
CA PRO A 142 -23.63 -26.43 -35.06
C PRO A 142 -23.94 -26.90 -33.64
N ARG A 143 -24.05 -28.23 -33.46
CA ARG A 143 -24.02 -28.83 -32.14
C ARG A 143 -22.70 -28.45 -31.47
N PRO A 144 -22.70 -27.96 -30.22
CA PRO A 144 -21.46 -27.68 -29.51
C PRO A 144 -20.65 -28.97 -29.39
N ASP A 145 -19.38 -28.91 -29.77
CA ASP A 145 -18.44 -30.02 -29.66
C ASP A 145 -18.30 -30.42 -28.17
N PRO A 146 -18.68 -31.64 -27.77
CA PRO A 146 -18.58 -32.09 -26.38
C PRO A 146 -17.14 -32.36 -25.92
N ARG A 147 -16.13 -32.10 -26.78
CA ARG A 147 -14.70 -32.36 -26.54
C ARG A 147 -13.81 -31.12 -26.62
N ALA A 148 -14.29 -29.95 -26.22
CA ALA A 148 -13.43 -28.79 -25.96
C ALA A 148 -13.13 -28.65 -24.45
N PRO A 149 -12.21 -29.43 -23.85
CA PRO A 149 -11.65 -29.03 -22.57
C PRO A 149 -10.75 -27.81 -22.83
N ASP A 150 -11.16 -26.67 -22.29
CA ASP A 150 -10.29 -25.67 -21.67
C ASP A 150 -8.92 -25.43 -22.38
N ARG A 151 -8.97 -24.95 -23.63
CA ARG A 151 -7.78 -24.64 -24.47
C ARG A 151 -7.10 -23.31 -24.11
N ALA A 152 -7.61 -22.57 -23.14
CA ALA A 152 -7.03 -21.28 -22.75
C ALA A 152 -5.63 -21.47 -22.13
N PRO A 153 -4.64 -20.63 -22.49
CA PRO A 153 -3.31 -20.67 -21.88
C PRO A 153 -3.38 -20.64 -20.35
N PRO A 154 -2.54 -21.41 -19.61
CA PRO A 154 -2.58 -21.46 -18.15
C PRO A 154 -2.52 -20.09 -17.46
N ALA A 155 -1.72 -19.16 -18.00
CA ALA A 155 -1.60 -17.80 -17.49
C ALA A 155 -2.88 -16.96 -17.68
N ALA A 156 -3.62 -17.18 -18.78
CA ALA A 156 -4.90 -16.51 -19.02
C ALA A 156 -5.96 -17.04 -18.05
N ARG A 157 -6.02 -18.38 -17.87
CA ARG A 157 -6.93 -19.03 -16.90
C ARG A 157 -6.67 -18.57 -15.47
N ALA A 158 -5.40 -18.51 -15.05
CA ALA A 158 -5.03 -18.04 -13.71
C ALA A 158 -5.49 -16.60 -13.45
N ARG A 159 -5.32 -15.71 -14.45
CA ARG A 159 -5.78 -14.32 -14.35
C ARG A 159 -7.29 -14.20 -14.35
N ALA A 160 -7.99 -14.95 -15.19
CA ALA A 160 -9.45 -14.98 -15.19
C ALA A 160 -10.00 -15.47 -13.83
N ALA A 161 -9.44 -16.55 -13.28
CA ALA A 161 -9.82 -17.05 -11.96
C ALA A 161 -9.54 -16.02 -10.83
N ALA A 162 -8.38 -15.36 -10.87
CA ALA A 162 -8.05 -14.30 -9.91
C ALA A 162 -8.98 -13.08 -10.06
N ALA A 163 -9.39 -12.74 -11.29
CA ALA A 163 -10.35 -11.68 -11.55
C ALA A 163 -11.71 -12.00 -10.93
N GLU A 164 -12.24 -13.22 -11.13
CA GLU A 164 -13.49 -13.65 -10.51
C GLU A 164 -13.42 -13.64 -8.98
N ALA A 165 -12.30 -14.09 -8.41
CA ALA A 165 -12.07 -14.03 -6.96
C ALA A 165 -12.09 -12.58 -6.43
N ALA A 166 -11.50 -11.64 -7.16
CA ALA A 166 -11.43 -10.23 -6.75
C ALA A 166 -12.80 -9.54 -6.72
N ILE A 167 -13.79 -10.03 -7.46
CA ILE A 167 -15.16 -9.48 -7.48
C ILE A 167 -16.19 -10.34 -6.75
N ALA A 168 -15.77 -11.45 -6.12
CA ALA A 168 -16.68 -12.34 -5.42
C ALA A 168 -17.44 -11.64 -4.29
N GLY A 169 -18.77 -11.77 -4.27
CA GLY A 169 -19.69 -11.16 -3.29
C GLY A 169 -20.41 -9.89 -3.79
N GLY A 170 -21.30 -9.32 -2.97
CA GLY A 170 -22.11 -8.15 -3.39
C GLY A 170 -21.36 -6.81 -3.31
N TRP A 171 -21.64 -5.89 -4.24
CA TRP A 171 -20.97 -4.58 -4.32
C TRP A 171 -21.06 -3.70 -3.07
N HIS A 172 -22.08 -3.91 -2.24
CA HIS A 172 -22.38 -3.00 -1.12
C HIS A 172 -22.21 -3.64 0.26
N GLY A 173 -22.15 -4.97 0.37
CA GLY A 173 -22.22 -5.64 1.66
C GLY A 173 -23.47 -5.22 2.43
N ALA A 174 -23.31 -4.81 3.69
CA ALA A 174 -24.39 -4.30 4.54
C ALA A 174 -24.64 -2.78 4.41
N PHE A 175 -23.90 -2.08 3.55
CA PHE A 175 -23.96 -0.63 3.44
C PHE A 175 -25.07 -0.17 2.49
N ASP A 176 -25.71 0.96 2.81
CA ASP A 176 -26.74 1.58 1.98
C ASP A 176 -26.14 2.06 0.65
N SER A 177 -26.62 1.51 -0.46
CA SER A 177 -26.17 1.85 -1.82
C SER A 177 -26.73 3.18 -2.32
N GLN A 178 -27.81 3.68 -1.72
CA GLN A 178 -28.50 4.90 -2.16
C GLN A 178 -28.09 6.13 -1.34
N ALA A 179 -27.55 5.93 -0.14
CA ALA A 179 -26.99 6.99 0.68
C ALA A 179 -25.98 7.83 -0.10
N HIS A 180 -26.02 9.15 0.09
CA HIS A 180 -25.01 10.03 -0.48
C HIS A 180 -23.65 9.67 0.13
N ALA A 181 -22.61 9.53 -0.69
CA ALA A 181 -21.35 8.93 -0.28
C ALA A 181 -20.61 9.68 0.84
N LEU A 182 -20.82 11.00 0.95
CA LEU A 182 -20.24 11.80 2.05
C LEU A 182 -20.96 11.63 3.39
N ASP A 183 -22.16 11.05 3.38
CA ASP A 183 -23.02 10.88 4.56
C ASP A 183 -23.08 9.41 5.02
N LEU A 184 -22.37 8.50 4.33
CA LEU A 184 -22.39 7.08 4.62
C LEU A 184 -21.74 6.77 5.97
N ASP A 185 -22.42 5.97 6.78
CA ASP A 185 -21.84 5.38 7.98
C ASP A 185 -20.87 4.24 7.61
N LEU A 186 -19.59 4.43 7.92
CA LEU A 186 -18.51 3.49 7.56
C LEU A 186 -18.28 2.36 8.58
N PHE A 187 -18.97 2.35 9.71
CA PHE A 187 -18.66 1.42 10.81
C PHE A 187 -19.88 0.73 11.42
N ALA A 188 -21.05 1.36 11.48
CA ALA A 188 -22.22 0.72 12.08
C ALA A 188 -22.70 -0.51 11.27
N PRO A 189 -22.72 -0.49 9.92
CA PRO A 189 -23.19 -1.63 9.14
C PRO A 189 -22.25 -2.86 9.16
N GLY A 190 -20.95 -2.66 9.39
CA GLY A 190 -19.95 -3.73 9.34
C GLY A 190 -18.58 -3.22 8.91
N ASP A 191 -17.67 -4.13 8.60
CA ASP A 191 -16.35 -3.76 8.08
C ASP A 191 -16.44 -3.36 6.59
N ILE A 192 -16.09 -2.10 6.31
CA ILE A 192 -16.11 -1.52 4.98
C ILE A 192 -14.93 -2.02 4.12
N ARG A 193 -13.83 -2.49 4.73
CA ARG A 193 -12.59 -2.79 4.00
C ARG A 193 -12.76 -3.86 2.89
N PRO A 194 -13.44 -5.00 3.11
CA PRO A 194 -13.67 -5.98 2.04
C PRO A 194 -14.58 -5.45 0.93
N VAL A 195 -15.54 -4.58 1.27
CA VAL A 195 -16.41 -3.90 0.29
C VAL A 195 -15.58 -2.97 -0.60
N TRP A 196 -14.68 -2.19 0.00
CA TRP A 196 -13.77 -1.33 -0.75
C TRP A 196 -12.80 -2.12 -1.62
N GLU A 197 -12.20 -3.21 -1.13
CA GLU A 197 -11.28 -4.03 -1.93
C GLU A 197 -11.94 -4.53 -3.22
N ARG A 198 -13.17 -5.07 -3.11
CA ARG A 198 -13.98 -5.48 -4.27
C ARG A 198 -14.21 -4.32 -5.25
N ASN A 199 -14.57 -3.16 -4.71
CA ASN A 199 -14.81 -1.93 -5.46
C ASN A 199 -13.52 -1.24 -5.97
N ARG A 200 -12.34 -1.82 -5.78
CA ARG A 200 -11.12 -1.38 -6.49
C ARG A 200 -11.07 -1.93 -7.92
N LEU A 201 -11.88 -2.92 -8.27
CA LEU A 201 -11.99 -3.50 -9.62
C LEU A 201 -10.65 -4.03 -10.17
N LEU A 202 -9.85 -4.71 -9.33
CA LEU A 202 -8.63 -5.41 -9.78
C LEU A 202 -8.92 -6.44 -10.89
N ALA A 203 -10.15 -6.96 -10.96
CA ALA A 203 -10.58 -7.84 -12.03
C ALA A 203 -10.39 -7.27 -13.44
N LEU A 204 -10.56 -5.96 -13.63
CA LEU A 204 -10.49 -5.35 -14.96
C LEU A 204 -9.09 -5.41 -15.59
N PRO A 205 -8.00 -4.98 -14.94
CA PRO A 205 -6.66 -5.17 -15.50
C PRO A 205 -6.27 -6.65 -15.63
N LEU A 206 -6.76 -7.55 -14.77
CA LEU A 206 -6.51 -8.98 -14.91
C LEU A 206 -7.19 -9.60 -16.14
N LEU A 207 -8.46 -9.24 -16.40
CA LEU A 207 -9.20 -9.66 -17.59
C LEU A 207 -8.62 -9.04 -18.87
N ALA A 208 -8.17 -7.79 -18.82
CA ALA A 208 -7.43 -7.16 -19.93
C ALA A 208 -6.16 -7.96 -20.29
N LEU A 209 -5.39 -8.40 -19.29
CA LEU A 209 -4.23 -9.27 -19.53
C LEU A 209 -4.62 -10.67 -20.02
N ALA A 210 -5.65 -11.28 -19.46
CA ALA A 210 -6.16 -12.57 -19.92
C ALA A 210 -6.55 -12.48 -21.40
N ALA A 211 -7.24 -11.42 -21.79
CA ALA A 211 -7.61 -11.13 -23.17
C ALA A 211 -6.39 -10.99 -24.11
N ARG A 212 -5.27 -10.41 -23.67
CA ARG A 212 -4.05 -10.34 -24.51
C ARG A 212 -3.45 -11.71 -24.77
N GLN A 213 -3.56 -12.60 -23.78
CA GLN A 213 -2.99 -13.94 -23.83
C GLN A 213 -3.92 -14.94 -24.53
N ASP A 214 -5.21 -14.65 -24.50
CA ASP A 214 -6.27 -15.48 -25.06
C ASP A 214 -7.35 -14.59 -25.71
N PRO A 215 -7.08 -13.98 -26.88
CA PRO A 215 -8.00 -13.02 -27.50
C PRO A 215 -9.38 -13.59 -27.82
N ALA A 216 -9.48 -14.90 -28.04
CA ALA A 216 -10.73 -15.60 -28.34
C ALA A 216 -11.53 -16.00 -27.08
N GLY A 217 -10.96 -15.86 -25.88
CA GLY A 217 -11.53 -16.36 -24.63
C GLY A 217 -12.70 -15.54 -24.04
N GLY A 218 -13.18 -14.50 -24.74
CA GLY A 218 -14.29 -13.66 -24.28
C GLY A 218 -13.97 -12.77 -23.07
N HIS A 219 -12.69 -12.66 -22.68
CA HIS A 219 -12.25 -11.94 -21.48
C HIS A 219 -12.59 -10.44 -21.50
N LEU A 220 -12.57 -9.77 -22.66
CA LEU A 220 -13.00 -8.36 -22.78
C LEU A 220 -14.51 -8.21 -22.61
N ALA A 221 -15.30 -9.12 -23.18
CA ALA A 221 -16.74 -9.13 -22.98
C ALA A 221 -17.08 -9.35 -21.49
N ARG A 222 -16.33 -10.22 -20.80
CA ARG A 222 -16.44 -10.39 -19.35
C ARG A 222 -16.07 -9.11 -18.59
N ALA A 223 -14.98 -8.43 -18.96
CA ALA A 223 -14.56 -7.17 -18.34
C ALA A 223 -15.64 -6.07 -18.50
N GLU A 224 -16.23 -5.95 -19.69
CA GLU A 224 -17.33 -5.00 -19.94
C GLU A 224 -18.57 -5.38 -19.12
N ALA A 225 -18.93 -6.66 -19.03
CA ALA A 225 -20.05 -7.11 -18.20
C ALA A 225 -19.85 -6.78 -16.71
N VAL A 226 -18.64 -6.99 -16.18
CA VAL A 226 -18.29 -6.61 -14.80
C VAL A 226 -18.42 -5.11 -14.58
N LEU A 227 -17.91 -4.30 -15.52
CA LEU A 227 -17.98 -2.84 -15.43
C LEU A 227 -19.41 -2.32 -15.57
N ALA A 228 -20.22 -2.91 -16.44
CA ALA A 228 -21.63 -2.58 -16.61
C ALA A 228 -22.44 -2.91 -15.35
N ASP A 229 -22.24 -4.09 -14.77
CA ASP A 229 -22.86 -4.49 -13.51
C ASP A 229 -22.46 -3.54 -12.36
N TRP A 230 -21.17 -3.24 -12.25
CA TRP A 230 -20.68 -2.27 -11.26
C TRP A 230 -21.31 -0.89 -11.44
N ARG A 231 -21.40 -0.38 -12.67
CA ARG A 231 -22.03 0.93 -13.00
C ARG A 231 -23.50 0.93 -12.61
N ALA A 232 -24.24 -0.13 -12.91
CA ALA A 232 -25.65 -0.26 -12.55
C ALA A 232 -25.85 -0.26 -11.03
N ALA A 233 -24.98 -0.96 -10.30
CA ALA A 233 -25.04 -1.03 -8.85
C ALA A 233 -24.56 0.25 -8.14
N ASN A 234 -23.59 0.97 -8.72
CA ASN A 234 -22.89 2.08 -8.07
C ASN A 234 -23.09 3.41 -8.83
N PRO A 235 -24.28 4.04 -8.74
CA PRO A 235 -24.50 5.35 -9.34
C PRO A 235 -23.51 6.38 -8.77
N PRO A 236 -23.11 7.41 -9.55
CA PRO A 236 -22.09 8.37 -9.12
C PRO A 236 -22.40 8.98 -7.76
N PHE A 237 -21.39 8.92 -6.88
CA PHE A 237 -21.39 9.57 -5.56
C PHE A 237 -22.42 9.03 -4.56
N ARG A 238 -22.93 7.81 -4.78
CA ARG A 238 -23.81 7.12 -3.83
C ARG A 238 -23.21 5.79 -3.38
N GLY A 239 -23.50 5.42 -2.14
CA GLY A 239 -23.08 4.15 -1.58
C GLY A 239 -21.57 4.02 -1.30
N PRO A 240 -21.14 2.81 -0.88
CA PRO A 240 -19.82 2.57 -0.31
C PRO A 240 -18.67 2.74 -1.31
N ALA A 241 -18.88 2.46 -2.60
CA ALA A 241 -17.85 2.57 -3.63
C ALA A 241 -17.31 4.00 -3.84
N TRP A 242 -18.11 4.99 -3.43
CA TRP A 242 -17.79 6.40 -3.54
C TRP A 242 -17.47 7.05 -2.19
N ALA A 243 -17.54 6.33 -1.07
CA ALA A 243 -17.42 6.95 0.25
C ALA A 243 -16.01 7.47 0.57
N CYS A 244 -14.97 6.90 -0.03
CA CYS A 244 -13.57 7.28 0.19
C CYS A 244 -12.89 7.79 -1.09
N GLY A 245 -12.14 8.89 -0.99
CA GLY A 245 -11.39 9.48 -2.12
C GLY A 245 -10.25 8.59 -2.58
N GLN A 246 -9.49 8.00 -1.65
CA GLN A 246 -8.44 7.03 -1.97
C GLN A 246 -9.00 5.82 -2.72
N GLU A 247 -10.15 5.27 -2.29
CA GLU A 247 -10.73 4.10 -2.96
C GLU A 247 -11.19 4.44 -4.39
N ALA A 248 -11.72 5.66 -4.60
CA ALA A 248 -11.99 6.16 -5.95
C ALA A 248 -10.71 6.31 -6.78
N ALA A 249 -9.60 6.75 -6.17
CA ALA A 249 -8.31 6.87 -6.85
C ALA A 249 -7.70 5.50 -7.23
N LEU A 250 -7.72 4.53 -6.32
CA LEU A 250 -7.20 3.17 -6.59
C LEU A 250 -8.03 2.47 -7.68
N ARG A 251 -9.36 2.61 -7.65
CA ARG A 251 -10.24 2.12 -8.73
C ARG A 251 -9.95 2.82 -10.05
N ALA A 252 -9.76 4.14 -10.05
CA ALA A 252 -9.40 4.89 -11.25
C ALA A 252 -8.06 4.41 -11.85
N LEU A 253 -7.06 4.15 -11.00
CA LEU A 253 -5.78 3.59 -11.44
C LEU A 253 -5.96 2.21 -12.11
N HIS A 254 -6.80 1.32 -11.56
CA HIS A 254 -7.11 0.04 -12.21
C HIS A 254 -7.89 0.19 -13.51
N LEU A 255 -8.84 1.11 -13.60
CA LEU A 255 -9.58 1.40 -14.84
C LEU A 255 -8.63 1.92 -15.93
N CYS A 256 -7.78 2.90 -15.61
CA CYS A 256 -6.79 3.42 -16.55
C CYS A 256 -5.78 2.33 -16.94
N LEU A 257 -5.33 1.51 -15.99
CA LEU A 257 -4.41 0.40 -16.28
C LEU A 257 -5.06 -0.64 -17.21
N ALA A 258 -6.33 -1.00 -17.00
CA ALA A 258 -7.05 -1.90 -17.89
C ALA A 258 -7.12 -1.35 -19.32
N LEU A 259 -7.42 -0.06 -19.49
CA LEU A 259 -7.40 0.61 -20.79
C LEU A 259 -6.00 0.58 -21.42
N ALA A 260 -4.96 0.88 -20.64
CA ALA A 260 -3.60 0.94 -21.16
C ALA A 260 -3.06 -0.43 -21.56
N LEU A 261 -3.49 -1.49 -20.87
CA LEU A 261 -3.15 -2.87 -21.22
C LEU A 261 -3.81 -3.36 -22.51
N ILE A 262 -4.87 -2.69 -22.98
CA ILE A 262 -5.52 -2.97 -24.26
C ILE A 262 -5.32 -1.83 -25.28
N ASP A 263 -4.36 -0.94 -24.99
CA ASP A 263 -3.99 0.23 -25.80
C ASP A 263 -5.14 1.21 -26.12
N ALA A 264 -6.11 1.32 -25.20
CA ALA A 264 -7.28 2.20 -25.30
C ALA A 264 -7.22 3.45 -24.40
N ASP A 265 -6.11 3.67 -23.68
CA ASP A 265 -5.93 4.77 -22.71
C ASP A 265 -5.76 6.15 -23.36
N ARG A 266 -5.35 6.22 -24.63
CA ARG A 266 -5.24 7.49 -25.37
C ARG A 266 -6.55 7.98 -25.96
N ALA A 267 -7.50 7.08 -26.19
CA ALA A 267 -8.80 7.37 -26.77
C ALA A 267 -9.93 6.59 -26.08
N PRO A 268 -10.12 6.76 -24.75
CA PRO A 268 -11.18 6.06 -24.02
C PRO A 268 -12.57 6.35 -24.62
N SER A 269 -13.52 5.42 -24.53
CA SER A 269 -14.89 5.66 -25.02
C SER A 269 -15.57 6.85 -24.33
N ARG A 270 -16.66 7.37 -24.90
CA ARG A 270 -17.49 8.40 -24.23
C ARG A 270 -17.96 7.93 -22.85
N ALA A 271 -18.38 6.68 -22.73
CA ALA A 271 -18.84 6.13 -21.47
C ALA A 271 -17.71 6.04 -20.43
N MET A 272 -16.54 5.54 -20.83
CA MET A 272 -15.38 5.47 -19.94
C MET A 272 -14.89 6.86 -19.51
N ARG A 273 -14.85 7.85 -20.43
CA ARG A 273 -14.51 9.23 -20.06
C ARG A 273 -15.42 9.79 -18.97
N ALA A 274 -16.73 9.53 -19.03
CA ALA A 274 -17.65 9.96 -17.99
C ALA A 274 -17.39 9.27 -16.64
N VAL A 275 -17.08 7.97 -16.66
CA VAL A 275 -16.66 7.21 -15.47
C VAL A 275 -15.40 7.83 -14.87
N LEU A 276 -14.33 8.01 -15.65
CA LEU A 276 -13.07 8.59 -15.19
C LEU A 276 -13.24 10.04 -14.68
N ALA A 277 -14.03 10.86 -15.35
CA ALA A 277 -14.34 12.23 -14.91
C ALA A 277 -15.08 12.26 -13.57
N ALA A 278 -16.00 11.31 -13.33
CA ALA A 278 -16.66 11.18 -12.03
C ALA A 278 -15.65 10.85 -10.91
N HIS A 279 -14.66 10.00 -11.18
CA HIS A 279 -13.58 9.72 -10.21
C HIS A 279 -12.74 10.96 -9.92
N ALA A 280 -12.36 11.73 -10.94
CA ALA A 280 -11.62 12.97 -10.76
C ALA A 280 -12.39 13.96 -9.86
N ARG A 281 -13.69 14.15 -10.13
CA ARG A 281 -14.59 14.98 -9.30
C ARG A 281 -14.66 14.47 -7.86
N ARG A 282 -14.80 13.15 -7.68
CA ARG A 282 -14.88 12.55 -6.34
C ARG A 282 -13.62 12.85 -5.53
N ILE A 283 -12.45 12.61 -6.10
CA ILE A 283 -11.17 12.80 -5.42
C ILE A 283 -10.99 14.28 -5.07
N ALA A 284 -11.22 15.18 -6.04
CA ALA A 284 -11.07 16.61 -5.87
C ALA A 284 -11.96 17.19 -4.74
N ALA A 285 -13.16 16.64 -4.54
CA ALA A 285 -14.11 17.12 -3.53
C ALA A 285 -13.59 17.02 -2.08
N THR A 286 -12.69 16.06 -1.79
CA THR A 286 -12.19 15.82 -0.42
C THR A 286 -10.67 15.87 -0.28
N ARG A 287 -9.91 16.39 -1.26
CA ARG A 287 -8.43 16.43 -1.25
C ARG A 287 -7.80 16.92 0.07
N ALA A 288 -8.43 17.90 0.72
CA ALA A 288 -7.96 18.46 1.98
C ALA A 288 -7.97 17.44 3.13
N TYR A 289 -8.92 16.50 3.12
CA TYR A 289 -8.96 15.39 4.08
C TYR A 289 -7.74 14.48 3.91
N ALA A 290 -7.47 14.02 2.68
CA ALA A 290 -6.33 13.17 2.38
C ALA A 290 -5.00 13.81 2.79
N ALA A 291 -4.81 15.09 2.43
CA ALA A 291 -3.62 15.84 2.80
C ALA A 291 -3.47 16.05 4.33
N ALA A 292 -4.58 16.08 5.09
CA ALA A 292 -4.56 16.19 6.54
C ALA A 292 -4.16 14.88 7.24
N GLN A 293 -4.29 13.73 6.56
CA GLN A 293 -3.99 12.44 7.15
C GLN A 293 -2.50 12.16 7.28
N ASP A 294 -1.65 12.81 6.47
CA ASP A 294 -0.22 12.49 6.36
C ASP A 294 0.02 10.96 6.27
N ASN A 295 -0.77 10.28 5.42
CA ASN A 295 -0.69 8.85 5.14
C ASN A 295 -0.79 8.58 3.62
N ASN A 296 -0.91 7.31 3.22
CA ASN A 296 -1.07 6.88 1.83
C ASN A 296 -2.21 7.55 1.06
N HIS A 297 -3.26 8.07 1.69
CA HIS A 297 -4.34 8.77 0.96
C HIS A 297 -3.80 9.96 0.16
N ALA A 298 -2.90 10.74 0.76
CA ALA A 298 -2.31 11.91 0.10
C ALA A 298 -1.49 11.54 -1.15
N VAL A 299 -0.95 10.31 -1.19
CA VAL A 299 -0.19 9.79 -2.33
C VAL A 299 -1.15 9.21 -3.37
N SER A 300 -2.02 8.28 -2.97
CA SER A 300 -2.93 7.59 -3.89
C SER A 300 -3.90 8.54 -4.58
N GLU A 301 -4.49 9.51 -3.85
CA GLU A 301 -5.40 10.49 -4.45
C GLU A 301 -4.68 11.38 -5.47
N ALA A 302 -3.46 11.83 -5.17
CA ALA A 302 -2.67 12.67 -6.09
C ALA A 302 -2.21 11.89 -7.33
N ALA A 303 -1.77 10.64 -7.17
CA ALA A 303 -1.43 9.75 -8.27
C ALA A 303 -2.64 9.44 -9.15
N GLY A 304 -3.80 9.18 -8.55
CA GLY A 304 -5.05 8.98 -9.27
C GLY A 304 -5.44 10.20 -10.11
N LEU A 305 -5.39 11.41 -9.54
CA LEU A 305 -5.65 12.65 -10.29
C LEU A 305 -4.65 12.86 -11.43
N PHE A 306 -3.38 12.58 -11.20
CA PHE A 306 -2.35 12.68 -12.24
C PHE A 306 -2.66 11.77 -13.43
N VAL A 307 -2.89 10.47 -13.17
CA VAL A 307 -3.17 9.48 -14.23
C VAL A 307 -4.51 9.77 -14.91
N LEU A 308 -5.55 10.16 -14.15
CA LEU A 308 -6.82 10.60 -14.73
C LEU A 308 -6.65 11.78 -15.68
N GLY A 309 -5.85 12.78 -15.31
CA GLY A 309 -5.56 13.91 -16.17
C GLY A 309 -4.89 13.51 -17.48
N LEU A 310 -3.93 12.58 -17.43
CA LEU A 310 -3.27 12.06 -18.64
C LEU A 310 -4.24 11.34 -19.57
N VAL A 311 -5.04 10.42 -19.03
CA VAL A 311 -5.98 9.59 -19.82
C VAL A 311 -7.19 10.39 -20.33
N LEU A 312 -7.62 11.44 -19.60
CA LEU A 312 -8.68 12.34 -20.04
C LEU A 312 -8.20 13.44 -20.99
N GLY A 313 -6.88 13.61 -21.17
CA GLY A 313 -6.31 14.73 -21.92
C GLY A 313 -6.46 16.09 -21.21
N ASP A 314 -6.65 16.09 -19.88
CA ASP A 314 -6.75 17.29 -19.05
C ASP A 314 -5.38 17.63 -18.43
N ALA A 315 -4.65 18.51 -19.12
CA ALA A 315 -3.32 18.94 -18.70
C ALA A 315 -3.31 19.69 -17.36
N ALA A 316 -4.40 20.40 -17.01
CA ALA A 316 -4.49 21.11 -15.74
C ALA A 316 -4.63 20.12 -14.59
N LEU A 317 -5.51 19.12 -14.74
CA LEU A 317 -5.69 18.04 -13.77
C LEU A 317 -4.40 17.23 -13.59
N ALA A 318 -3.74 16.85 -14.70
CA ALA A 318 -2.46 16.15 -14.65
C ALA A 318 -1.40 16.99 -13.92
N GLY A 319 -1.27 18.28 -14.26
CA GLY A 319 -0.31 19.18 -13.62
C GLY A 319 -0.59 19.42 -12.12
N GLU A 320 -1.86 19.49 -11.70
CA GLU A 320 -2.22 19.51 -10.28
C GLU A 320 -1.85 18.22 -9.56
N GLY A 321 -2.24 17.06 -10.12
CA GLY A 321 -1.94 15.74 -9.56
C GLY A 321 -0.44 15.50 -9.42
N ALA A 322 0.37 15.84 -10.43
CA ALA A 322 1.83 15.71 -10.38
C ALA A 322 2.45 16.55 -9.26
N ARG A 323 2.00 17.81 -9.11
CA ARG A 323 2.49 18.70 -8.05
C ARG A 323 2.08 18.22 -6.65
N ASP A 324 0.85 17.75 -6.51
CA ASP A 324 0.34 17.20 -5.24
C ASP A 324 1.10 15.91 -4.88
N LEU A 325 1.36 15.04 -5.85
CA LEU A 325 2.09 13.78 -5.67
C LEU A 325 3.53 14.03 -5.24
N ALA A 326 4.25 14.92 -5.95
CA ALA A 326 5.62 15.30 -5.58
C ALA A 326 5.68 15.91 -4.16
N ARG A 327 4.71 16.78 -3.80
CA ARG A 327 4.59 17.34 -2.45
C ARG A 327 4.32 16.26 -1.40
N ALA A 328 3.45 15.28 -1.69
CA ALA A 328 3.15 14.17 -0.80
C ALA A 328 4.38 13.28 -0.57
N VAL A 329 5.08 12.91 -1.63
CA VAL A 329 6.32 12.10 -1.55
C VAL A 329 7.41 12.83 -0.77
N ALA A 330 7.65 14.11 -1.05
CA ALA A 330 8.63 14.92 -0.32
C ALA A 330 8.32 15.02 1.19
N ARG A 331 7.03 15.07 1.54
CA ARG A 331 6.56 15.16 2.93
C ARG A 331 6.66 13.82 3.64
N LEU A 332 6.20 12.74 3.01
CA LEU A 332 5.86 11.47 3.67
C LEU A 332 6.92 10.37 3.50
N VAL A 333 7.84 10.51 2.55
CA VAL A 333 8.95 9.57 2.34
C VAL A 333 10.23 10.25 2.81
N ALA A 334 10.96 9.63 3.73
CA ALA A 334 12.25 10.10 4.23
C ALA A 334 13.37 9.93 3.19
N ALA A 335 14.51 10.59 3.38
CA ALA A 335 15.60 10.58 2.39
C ALA A 335 16.24 9.19 2.27
N ASP A 336 16.14 8.41 3.34
CA ASP A 336 16.56 7.01 3.42
C ASP A 336 15.47 6.01 3.00
N GLY A 337 14.31 6.51 2.56
CA GLY A 337 13.21 5.72 2.02
C GLY A 337 12.07 5.44 2.99
N ALA A 338 12.23 5.60 4.31
CA ALA A 338 11.15 5.27 5.26
C ALA A 338 9.86 6.06 4.99
N PHE A 339 8.74 5.35 4.97
CA PHE A 339 7.43 5.95 4.77
C PHE A 339 6.71 6.29 6.10
N ALA A 340 5.98 7.40 6.10
CA ALA A 340 5.31 7.98 7.27
C ALA A 340 4.41 7.02 8.06
N GLN A 341 3.70 6.09 7.39
CA GLN A 341 2.80 5.15 8.08
C GLN A 341 3.53 4.06 8.87
N ALA A 342 4.84 3.89 8.66
CA ALA A 342 5.65 2.89 9.32
C ALA A 342 5.00 1.49 9.32
N SER A 343 4.59 1.05 8.14
CA SER A 343 4.08 -0.30 7.88
C SER A 343 4.70 -0.82 6.59
N PRO A 344 5.38 -1.97 6.61
CA PRO A 344 5.90 -2.59 5.39
C PRO A 344 4.82 -2.84 4.33
N GLY A 345 3.61 -3.24 4.74
CA GLY A 345 2.48 -3.43 3.82
C GLY A 345 2.04 -2.13 3.14
N TYR A 346 1.92 -1.04 3.90
CA TYR A 346 1.60 0.27 3.32
C TYR A 346 2.75 0.86 2.50
N HIS A 347 4.00 0.50 2.82
CA HIS A 347 5.16 0.84 2.01
C HIS A 347 5.14 0.13 0.66
N ARG A 348 4.66 -1.13 0.58
CA ARG A 348 4.40 -1.79 -0.70
C ARG A 348 3.34 -1.03 -1.51
N LEU A 349 2.19 -0.71 -0.91
CA LEU A 349 1.12 0.05 -1.58
C LEU A 349 1.61 1.42 -2.09
N LEU A 350 2.47 2.10 -1.31
CA LEU A 350 3.15 3.31 -1.75
C LEU A 350 3.91 3.06 -3.06
N LEU A 351 4.80 2.06 -3.09
CA LEU A 351 5.61 1.76 -4.27
C LEU A 351 4.77 1.33 -5.47
N ASP A 352 3.70 0.56 -5.26
CA ASP A 352 2.77 0.19 -6.34
C ASP A 352 2.13 1.44 -6.96
N THR A 353 1.70 2.38 -6.12
CA THR A 353 1.11 3.65 -6.55
C THR A 353 2.11 4.51 -7.32
N LEU A 354 3.34 4.66 -6.79
CA LEU A 354 4.39 5.45 -7.45
C LEU A 354 4.81 4.82 -8.78
N ALA A 355 4.97 3.49 -8.81
CA ALA A 355 5.34 2.74 -9.99
C ALA A 355 4.32 2.93 -11.12
N LEU A 356 3.02 2.85 -10.82
CA LEU A 356 1.98 3.09 -11.81
C LEU A 356 1.99 4.55 -12.30
N ALA A 357 2.12 5.53 -11.39
CA ALA A 357 2.18 6.93 -11.78
C ALA A 357 3.37 7.21 -12.71
N GLU A 358 4.56 6.69 -12.38
CA GLU A 358 5.76 6.85 -13.20
C GLU A 358 5.64 6.10 -14.54
N TRP A 359 5.05 4.91 -14.56
CA TRP A 359 4.80 4.18 -15.80
C TRP A 359 3.86 4.94 -16.75
N PHE A 360 2.75 5.48 -16.23
CA PHE A 360 1.85 6.34 -17.01
C PHE A 360 2.53 7.63 -17.47
N ARG A 361 3.36 8.25 -16.61
CA ARG A 361 4.15 9.44 -16.98
C ARG A 361 4.95 9.17 -18.25
N ARG A 362 5.72 8.08 -18.29
CA ARG A 362 6.54 7.71 -19.47
C ARG A 362 5.69 7.34 -20.67
N ARG A 363 4.65 6.53 -20.48
CA ARG A 363 3.75 6.09 -21.57
C ARG A 363 3.05 7.26 -22.28
N HIS A 364 2.71 8.32 -21.55
CA HIS A 364 2.10 9.54 -22.11
C HIS A 364 3.12 10.64 -22.43
N GLY A 365 4.43 10.42 -22.24
CA GLY A 365 5.46 11.43 -22.49
C GLY A 365 5.35 12.67 -21.61
N ALA A 366 4.82 12.52 -20.39
CA ALA A 366 4.63 13.64 -19.47
C ALA A 366 5.96 14.05 -18.78
N PRO A 367 6.10 15.34 -18.39
CA PRO A 367 7.30 15.83 -17.71
C PRO A 367 7.60 15.07 -16.41
N GLU A 368 8.88 14.97 -16.07
CA GLU A 368 9.34 14.39 -14.80
C GLU A 368 8.68 15.06 -13.59
N PHE A 369 8.44 14.27 -12.55
CA PHE A 369 8.00 14.81 -11.27
C PHE A 369 9.11 15.65 -10.64
N VAL A 370 8.74 16.79 -10.08
CA VAL A 370 9.71 17.69 -9.44
C VAL A 370 10.43 17.01 -8.27
N ALA A 371 11.72 17.33 -8.12
CA ALA A 371 12.55 16.82 -7.03
C ALA A 371 11.92 17.12 -5.65
N PRO A 372 12.10 16.24 -4.65
CA PRO A 372 12.96 15.06 -4.62
C PRO A 372 12.24 13.74 -5.00
N PHE A 373 11.24 13.75 -5.88
CA PHE A 373 10.41 12.56 -6.14
C PHE A 373 11.22 11.31 -6.50
N ALA A 374 12.08 11.40 -7.51
CA ALA A 374 12.84 10.26 -8.02
C ALA A 374 13.79 9.70 -6.95
N GLU A 375 14.48 10.56 -6.20
CA GLU A 375 15.39 10.15 -5.13
C GLU A 375 14.65 9.42 -4.01
N ARG A 376 13.46 9.91 -3.64
CA ARG A 376 12.63 9.28 -2.61
C ARG A 376 12.04 7.95 -3.06
N ALA A 377 11.59 7.85 -4.31
CA ALA A 377 11.09 6.60 -4.87
C ALA A 377 12.21 5.53 -4.89
N ARG A 378 13.42 5.89 -5.38
CA ARG A 378 14.59 5.01 -5.37
C ARG A 378 14.96 4.54 -3.96
N ALA A 379 14.95 5.45 -2.98
CA ALA A 379 15.26 5.12 -1.60
C ALA A 379 14.18 4.22 -0.97
N ALA A 380 12.91 4.49 -1.25
CA ALA A 380 11.78 3.66 -0.79
C ALA A 380 11.85 2.25 -1.39
N THR A 381 12.24 2.09 -2.66
CA THR A 381 12.45 0.77 -3.28
C THR A 381 13.54 -0.01 -2.55
N LEU A 382 14.69 0.63 -2.28
CA LEU A 382 15.79 0.01 -1.52
C LEU A 382 15.35 -0.37 -0.10
N TRP A 383 14.53 0.46 0.54
CA TRP A 383 13.98 0.16 1.86
C TRP A 383 13.13 -1.11 1.84
N LEU A 384 12.18 -1.23 0.90
CA LEU A 384 11.31 -2.43 0.81
C LEU A 384 12.13 -3.68 0.52
N HIS A 385 13.11 -3.59 -0.40
CA HIS A 385 13.98 -4.71 -0.75
C HIS A 385 14.80 -5.24 0.45
N ARG A 386 15.22 -4.34 1.36
CA ARG A 386 15.92 -4.71 2.60
C ARG A 386 14.99 -5.39 3.61
N VAL A 387 13.77 -4.88 3.74
CA VAL A 387 12.78 -5.35 4.73
C VAL A 387 12.13 -6.67 4.31
N ALA A 388 11.86 -6.85 3.02
CA ALA A 388 11.19 -8.05 2.50
C ALA A 388 12.06 -9.31 2.64
N ALA A 389 11.43 -10.41 3.01
CA ALA A 389 11.99 -11.75 2.94
C ALA A 389 12.44 -12.12 1.52
N PRO A 390 13.43 -13.03 1.35
CA PRO A 390 13.79 -13.53 0.03
C PRO A 390 12.60 -14.02 -0.80
N GLY A 391 11.66 -14.74 -0.17
CA GLY A 391 10.40 -15.19 -0.74
C GLY A 391 9.29 -14.14 -0.79
N GLY A 392 9.58 -12.88 -0.41
CA GLY A 392 8.66 -11.75 -0.54
C GLY A 392 7.81 -11.42 0.68
N ALA A 393 7.79 -12.28 1.70
CA ALA A 393 7.04 -12.03 2.92
C ALA A 393 7.48 -10.72 3.60
N LEU A 394 6.51 -9.98 4.12
CA LEU A 394 6.73 -8.73 4.83
C LEU A 394 6.45 -8.89 6.33
N PRO A 395 7.22 -8.20 7.19
CA PRO A 395 6.85 -8.05 8.59
C PRO A 395 5.50 -7.37 8.74
N ARG A 396 4.70 -7.88 9.69
CA ARG A 396 3.32 -7.41 9.93
C ARG A 396 3.25 -6.23 10.91
N CYS A 397 4.32 -5.43 10.99
CA CYS A 397 4.43 -4.26 11.85
C CYS A 397 3.54 -3.10 11.39
N GLY A 398 3.03 -2.36 12.38
CA GLY A 398 2.12 -1.24 12.14
C GLY A 398 0.78 -1.70 11.59
N ALA A 399 0.06 -0.80 10.92
CA ALA A 399 -1.21 -1.16 10.31
C ALA A 399 -0.99 -2.00 9.03
N VAL A 400 -1.62 -3.17 8.98
CA VAL A 400 -1.63 -4.11 7.86
C VAL A 400 -3.07 -4.43 7.49
N ASP A 401 -3.44 -4.20 6.23
CA ASP A 401 -4.79 -4.44 5.68
C ASP A 401 -4.79 -5.33 4.45
N ASP A 402 -3.64 -5.98 4.19
CA ASP A 402 -3.41 -6.85 3.05
C ASP A 402 -3.83 -6.22 1.70
N SER A 403 -3.68 -4.89 1.54
CA SER A 403 -3.85 -4.22 0.24
C SER A 403 -2.82 -4.68 -0.79
N ALA A 404 -3.28 -5.07 -1.99
CA ALA A 404 -2.42 -5.33 -3.16
C ALA A 404 -2.92 -4.55 -4.38
N LEU A 405 -2.22 -3.47 -4.73
CA LEU A 405 -2.58 -2.62 -5.87
C LEU A 405 -1.89 -3.12 -7.14
N ALA A 406 -2.63 -3.30 -8.23
CA ALA A 406 -2.12 -3.74 -9.53
C ALA A 406 -1.22 -4.99 -9.42
N ASP A 407 -1.71 -6.02 -8.74
CA ASP A 407 -1.01 -7.32 -8.61
C ASP A 407 -1.06 -8.13 -9.92
N LEU A 408 -0.39 -7.62 -10.95
CA LEU A 408 -0.32 -8.25 -12.28
C LEU A 408 0.51 -9.54 -12.28
N SER A 409 1.30 -9.74 -11.23
CA SER A 409 2.15 -10.91 -10.99
C SER A 409 1.40 -12.07 -10.32
N LEU A 410 0.21 -11.80 -9.76
CA LEU A 410 -0.59 -12.74 -8.97
C LEU A 410 0.15 -13.28 -7.74
N CYS A 411 1.02 -12.48 -7.13
CA CYS A 411 1.75 -12.87 -5.93
C CYS A 411 0.87 -12.78 -4.67
N GLY A 412 -0.19 -11.98 -4.72
CA GLY A 412 -1.10 -11.73 -3.61
C GLY A 412 -0.53 -10.79 -2.56
N PRO A 413 -1.34 -10.47 -1.52
CA PRO A 413 -0.99 -9.43 -0.57
C PRO A 413 0.07 -9.84 0.46
N LEU A 414 0.51 -11.09 0.49
CA LEU A 414 1.53 -11.58 1.42
C LEU A 414 2.92 -11.68 0.79
N ASP A 415 3.05 -11.42 -0.50
CA ASP A 415 4.30 -11.48 -1.24
C ASP A 415 4.57 -10.13 -1.94
N ALA A 416 5.72 -9.52 -1.62
CA ALA A 416 6.12 -8.23 -2.15
C ALA A 416 7.07 -8.33 -3.36
N ARG A 417 7.41 -9.52 -3.85
CA ARG A 417 8.41 -9.70 -4.93
C ARG A 417 8.01 -8.97 -6.21
N GLY A 418 6.78 -9.15 -6.69
CA GLY A 418 6.30 -8.46 -7.90
C GLY A 418 6.31 -6.92 -7.75
N SER A 419 5.90 -6.40 -6.60
CA SER A 419 5.96 -4.96 -6.29
C SER A 419 7.39 -4.42 -6.21
N ALA A 420 8.28 -5.15 -5.53
CA ALA A 420 9.68 -4.77 -5.40
C ALA A 420 10.41 -4.81 -6.75
N GLU A 421 10.16 -5.84 -7.57
CA GLU A 421 10.73 -5.98 -8.91
C GLU A 421 10.33 -4.81 -9.80
N ARG A 422 9.02 -4.52 -9.88
CA ARG A 422 8.49 -3.41 -10.68
C ARG A 422 9.09 -2.08 -10.25
N ALA A 423 9.11 -1.80 -8.94
CA ALA A 423 9.70 -0.58 -8.41
C ALA A 423 11.21 -0.50 -8.68
N ALA A 424 11.95 -1.62 -8.61
CA ALA A 424 13.38 -1.67 -8.89
C ALA A 424 13.69 -1.38 -10.36
N ARG A 425 12.93 -1.95 -11.30
CA ARG A 425 13.12 -1.68 -12.72
C ARG A 425 12.86 -0.21 -13.05
N ILE A 426 11.78 0.35 -12.50
CA ILE A 426 11.33 1.72 -12.76
C ILE A 426 12.27 2.77 -12.14
N PHE A 427 12.63 2.61 -10.85
CA PHE A 427 13.30 3.68 -10.08
C PHE A 427 14.80 3.45 -9.87
N ASN A 428 15.28 2.23 -10.08
CA ASN A 428 16.66 1.86 -9.78
C ASN A 428 17.43 1.31 -10.98
N ALA A 429 16.77 1.07 -12.12
CA ALA A 429 17.34 0.37 -13.27
C ALA A 429 18.05 -0.94 -12.86
N ALA A 430 17.43 -1.69 -11.94
CA ALA A 430 17.92 -2.96 -11.42
C ALA A 430 16.77 -3.95 -11.22
N SER A 431 17.09 -5.24 -11.14
CA SER A 431 16.16 -6.28 -10.68
C SER A 431 16.18 -6.39 -9.15
N ALA A 432 15.03 -6.67 -8.53
CA ALA A 432 14.93 -7.05 -7.12
C ALA A 432 15.13 -8.56 -6.91
N GLY A 433 15.32 -9.33 -7.99
CA GLY A 433 15.58 -10.77 -7.98
C GLY A 433 14.49 -11.61 -8.68
N MET A 434 13.40 -10.99 -9.16
CA MET A 434 12.32 -11.68 -9.87
C MET A 434 12.40 -11.37 -11.38
N ARG A 435 13.45 -11.87 -12.05
CA ARG A 435 13.80 -11.49 -13.42
C ARG A 435 12.71 -11.80 -14.46
N ASP A 436 11.99 -12.90 -14.29
CA ASP A 436 10.92 -13.32 -15.21
C ASP A 436 9.52 -12.90 -14.72
N ASP A 437 9.41 -11.79 -13.97
CA ASP A 437 8.14 -11.32 -13.42
C ASP A 437 7.10 -11.04 -14.54
N PRO A 438 5.96 -11.76 -14.55
CA PRO A 438 4.95 -11.60 -15.60
C PRO A 438 4.22 -10.25 -15.52
N GLY A 439 4.21 -9.59 -14.35
CA GLY A 439 3.66 -8.25 -14.19
C GLY A 439 4.52 -7.18 -14.89
N CYS A 440 5.84 -7.24 -14.72
CA CYS A 440 6.78 -6.38 -15.42
C CYS A 440 6.77 -6.63 -16.92
N ALA A 441 6.70 -7.89 -17.35
CA ALA A 441 6.56 -8.23 -18.77
C ALA A 441 5.26 -7.66 -19.37
N ALA A 442 4.14 -7.77 -18.66
CA ALA A 442 2.86 -7.20 -19.08
C ALA A 442 2.91 -5.67 -19.29
N LEU A 443 3.69 -4.97 -18.47
CA LEU A 443 3.93 -3.53 -18.54
C LEU A 443 5.03 -3.12 -19.54
N GLY A 444 5.68 -4.08 -20.21
CA GLY A 444 6.79 -3.83 -21.14
C GLY A 444 8.07 -3.34 -20.45
N LEU A 445 8.26 -3.64 -19.16
CA LEU A 445 9.43 -3.21 -18.39
C LEU A 445 10.64 -4.12 -18.64
N PRO A 446 11.73 -3.63 -19.27
CA PRO A 446 12.91 -4.45 -19.52
C PRO A 446 13.54 -4.92 -18.21
N CYS A 447 14.08 -6.14 -18.17
CA CYS A 447 14.82 -6.64 -17.02
C CYS A 447 16.29 -6.19 -17.12
N PRO A 448 16.82 -5.43 -16.14
CA PRO A 448 18.22 -5.05 -16.12
C PRO A 448 19.12 -6.22 -15.69
N ASP A 449 20.39 -6.19 -16.11
CA ASP A 449 21.39 -7.19 -15.68
C ASP A 449 21.77 -7.01 -14.20
N THR A 450 21.76 -5.77 -13.70
CA THR A 450 22.08 -5.44 -12.32
C THR A 450 20.98 -5.91 -11.37
N THR A 451 21.36 -6.50 -10.24
CA THR A 451 20.45 -6.82 -9.13
C THR A 451 20.69 -5.87 -7.95
N LEU A 452 19.63 -5.46 -7.26
CA LEU A 452 19.74 -4.63 -6.07
C LEU A 452 20.57 -5.33 -4.99
N PRO A 453 21.48 -4.61 -4.31
CA PRO A 453 22.29 -5.21 -3.27
C PRO A 453 21.46 -5.45 -2.01
N ARG A 454 21.59 -6.64 -1.42
CA ARG A 454 21.22 -6.86 -0.02
C ARG A 454 22.38 -6.43 0.87
N VAL A 455 22.12 -5.49 1.76
CA VAL A 455 23.08 -4.99 2.75
C VAL A 455 22.82 -5.65 4.10
N GLY A 456 23.87 -5.82 4.91
CA GLY A 456 23.77 -6.29 6.29
C GLY A 456 23.13 -5.22 7.20
N ALA A 457 23.91 -4.59 8.07
CA ALA A 457 23.39 -3.58 8.97
C ALA A 457 22.96 -2.30 8.23
N TRP A 458 21.75 -1.79 8.54
CA TRP A 458 21.21 -0.56 7.97
C TRP A 458 20.31 0.19 8.95
N ARG A 459 20.10 1.48 8.67
CA ARG A 459 19.28 2.40 9.45
C ARG A 459 18.43 3.23 8.52
N SER A 460 17.24 3.58 8.99
CA SER A 460 16.34 4.50 8.30
C SER A 460 15.45 5.19 9.35
N GLU A 461 14.81 6.31 9.01
CA GLU A 461 13.90 7.02 9.91
C GLU A 461 12.87 6.05 10.52
N GLY A 462 12.93 5.87 11.84
CA GLY A 462 12.05 4.98 12.57
C GLY A 462 12.35 3.48 12.48
N TRP A 463 13.43 3.06 11.81
CA TRP A 463 13.76 1.66 11.57
C TRP A 463 15.24 1.34 11.66
N MET A 464 15.55 0.08 11.98
CA MET A 464 16.88 -0.47 11.91
C MET A 464 16.80 -1.94 11.55
N GLY A 465 17.76 -2.45 10.79
CA GLY A 465 17.88 -3.88 10.53
C GLY A 465 19.32 -4.34 10.40
N ASP A 466 19.52 -5.63 10.49
CA ASP A 466 20.77 -6.33 10.16
C ASP A 466 20.43 -7.70 9.57
N SER A 467 21.37 -8.29 8.83
CA SER A 467 21.27 -9.61 8.24
C SER A 467 22.61 -10.32 8.33
N ARG A 468 22.64 -11.52 8.92
CA ARG A 468 23.83 -12.35 9.13
C ARG A 468 23.49 -13.79 8.80
N GLY A 469 24.12 -14.35 7.77
CA GLY A 469 23.73 -15.67 7.26
C GLY A 469 22.25 -15.67 6.84
N ALA A 470 21.47 -16.62 7.34
CA ALA A 470 20.04 -16.73 7.09
C ALA A 470 19.17 -15.92 8.06
N LEU A 471 19.78 -15.34 9.10
CA LEU A 471 19.09 -14.53 10.11
C LEU A 471 18.96 -13.07 9.69
N ARG A 472 17.82 -12.48 10.00
CA ARG A 472 17.54 -11.06 9.79
C ARG A 472 16.72 -10.50 10.92
N VAL A 473 17.02 -9.26 11.29
CA VAL A 473 16.33 -8.56 12.36
C VAL A 473 15.78 -7.24 11.84
N LEU A 474 14.57 -6.88 12.30
CA LEU A 474 13.98 -5.57 12.06
C LEU A 474 13.53 -4.98 13.40
N LEU A 475 14.00 -3.78 13.72
CA LEU A 475 13.65 -3.05 14.94
C LEU A 475 12.88 -1.77 14.57
N ARG A 476 11.70 -1.60 15.18
CA ARG A 476 10.91 -0.36 15.12
C ARG A 476 11.47 0.67 16.10
N THR A 477 12.38 1.53 15.65
CA THR A 477 13.07 2.50 16.52
C THR A 477 12.20 3.69 16.91
N GLY A 478 11.23 4.05 16.06
CA GLY A 478 10.43 5.26 16.22
C GLY A 478 11.24 6.55 16.21
N ALA A 479 12.50 6.54 15.79
CA ALA A 479 13.39 7.69 15.87
C ALA A 479 13.71 8.29 14.49
N PRO A 480 13.34 9.55 14.21
CA PRO A 480 12.33 10.35 14.92
C PRO A 480 10.89 9.87 14.70
N LEU A 481 9.99 10.13 15.66
CA LEU A 481 8.56 9.84 15.55
C LEU A 481 7.84 11.09 15.01
N ARG A 482 7.94 11.30 13.70
CA ARG A 482 7.43 12.51 13.01
C ARG A 482 5.94 12.47 12.71
N PHE A 483 5.37 11.27 12.57
CA PHE A 483 4.00 11.04 12.16
C PHE A 483 3.26 10.22 13.20
N ARG A 484 1.93 10.23 13.11
CA ARG A 484 1.08 9.49 14.05
C ARG A 484 1.37 7.99 13.98
N PRO A 485 1.64 7.33 15.12
CA PRO A 485 1.77 5.89 15.17
C PRO A 485 0.40 5.21 15.00
N ALA A 486 0.39 4.05 14.37
CA ALA A 486 -0.81 3.22 14.21
C ALA A 486 -1.03 2.23 15.37
N GLN A 487 0.03 1.92 16.12
CA GLN A 487 0.06 0.97 17.23
C GLN A 487 1.05 1.47 18.31
N ALA A 488 0.99 0.89 19.51
CA ALA A 488 1.94 1.12 20.60
C ALA A 488 3.10 0.09 20.56
N ASP A 489 3.80 0.07 19.43
CA ASP A 489 4.74 -0.97 18.97
C ASP A 489 6.21 -0.51 18.99
N LEU A 490 6.54 0.56 19.71
CA LEU A 490 7.90 1.08 19.69
C LEU A 490 8.86 0.08 20.35
N LEU A 491 10.05 -0.05 19.76
CA LEU A 491 11.06 -1.05 20.08
C LEU A 491 10.60 -2.50 19.85
N HIS A 492 9.49 -2.72 19.13
CA HIS A 492 9.18 -4.03 18.56
C HIS A 492 10.36 -4.53 17.72
N LEU A 493 10.73 -5.79 17.95
CA LEU A 493 11.77 -6.48 17.21
C LEU A 493 11.20 -7.75 16.57
N ASP A 494 11.30 -7.83 15.26
CA ASP A 494 11.10 -9.06 14.51
C ASP A 494 12.44 -9.78 14.30
N LEU A 495 12.41 -11.11 14.38
CA LEU A 495 13.53 -11.98 14.02
C LEU A 495 13.06 -12.98 12.96
N TRP A 496 13.79 -13.06 11.87
CA TRP A 496 13.48 -13.91 10.73
C TRP A 496 14.61 -14.89 10.46
N HIS A 497 14.23 -16.11 10.07
CA HIS A 497 15.11 -17.11 9.49
C HIS A 497 14.60 -17.49 8.09
N GLY A 498 15.32 -17.05 7.05
CA GLY A 498 14.81 -17.11 5.68
C GLY A 498 13.48 -16.36 5.54
N ASP A 499 12.43 -17.10 5.18
CA ASP A 499 11.06 -16.59 5.00
C ASP A 499 10.16 -16.77 6.22
N THR A 500 10.68 -17.34 7.32
CA THR A 500 9.91 -17.58 8.54
C THR A 500 10.20 -16.52 9.59
N ALA A 501 9.16 -15.82 10.05
CA ALA A 501 9.25 -14.93 11.22
C ALA A 501 9.23 -15.77 12.51
N LEU A 502 10.38 -15.84 13.19
CA LEU A 502 10.57 -16.56 14.45
C LEU A 502 10.01 -15.77 15.64
N LEU A 503 10.36 -14.49 15.70
CA LEU A 503 9.75 -13.50 16.57
C LEU A 503 8.96 -12.57 15.67
N ARG A 504 7.66 -12.43 15.92
CA ARG A 504 6.71 -11.82 14.98
C ARG A 504 5.80 -10.77 15.62
N ASP A 505 5.31 -9.85 14.82
CA ASP A 505 4.28 -8.88 15.23
C ASP A 505 2.88 -9.50 15.42
N GLY A 506 2.04 -8.84 16.21
CA GLY A 506 0.64 -9.21 16.40
C GLY A 506 -0.26 -8.89 15.20
N GLY A 507 0.11 -7.95 14.34
CA GLY A 507 -0.70 -7.52 13.19
C GLY A 507 -1.90 -6.64 13.59
N THR A 508 -2.90 -6.52 12.71
CA THR A 508 -4.01 -5.54 12.87
C THR A 508 -5.32 -6.16 13.37
N GLY A 509 -5.62 -7.40 12.99
CA GLY A 509 -6.98 -7.94 13.07
C GLY A 509 -7.84 -7.31 11.98
N ALA A 510 -8.77 -6.43 12.38
CA ALA A 510 -9.67 -5.71 11.48
C ALA A 510 -9.85 -4.25 11.94
N TYR A 511 -10.20 -3.36 11.01
CA TYR A 511 -10.51 -1.97 11.37
C TYR A 511 -11.86 -1.82 12.04
N ASN A 512 -12.78 -2.75 11.75
CA ASN A 512 -14.04 -2.86 12.43
C ASN A 512 -14.30 -4.34 12.78
N PRO A 513 -13.75 -4.84 13.91
CA PRO A 513 -13.92 -6.22 14.31
C PRO A 513 -15.39 -6.64 14.41
N PRO A 514 -15.70 -7.95 14.24
CA PRO A 514 -17.05 -8.46 14.43
C PRO A 514 -17.64 -8.08 15.80
N PRO A 515 -18.97 -7.98 15.93
CA PRO A 515 -19.63 -7.77 17.22
C PRO A 515 -19.11 -8.74 18.29
N GLY A 516 -18.76 -8.22 19.48
CA GLY A 516 -18.15 -9.01 20.55
C GLY A 516 -16.62 -9.14 20.49
N SER A 517 -15.98 -8.76 19.38
CA SER A 517 -14.52 -8.85 19.16
C SER A 517 -13.79 -7.52 19.29
N ALA A 518 -14.36 -6.55 20.02
CA ALA A 518 -13.73 -5.24 20.23
C ALA A 518 -12.33 -5.32 20.87
N TRP A 519 -12.08 -6.39 21.63
CA TRP A 519 -10.78 -6.69 22.25
C TRP A 519 -9.65 -6.87 21.23
N TRP A 520 -9.93 -7.23 19.97
CA TRP A 520 -8.90 -7.38 18.92
C TRP A 520 -8.03 -6.14 18.80
N MET A 521 -8.69 -4.99 18.71
CA MET A 521 -8.02 -3.70 18.56
C MET A 521 -7.17 -3.35 19.78
N GLU A 522 -7.61 -3.70 20.99
CA GLU A 522 -6.87 -3.44 22.22
C GLU A 522 -5.68 -4.38 22.39
N ALA A 523 -5.88 -5.67 22.14
CA ALA A 523 -4.85 -6.69 22.27
C ALA A 523 -3.73 -6.55 21.22
N LEU A 524 -4.08 -6.23 19.97
CA LEU A 524 -3.13 -6.23 18.86
C LEU A 524 -2.42 -4.88 18.66
N ALA A 525 -3.05 -3.75 19.01
CA ALA A 525 -2.45 -2.43 18.84
C ALA A 525 -1.79 -1.87 20.11
N SER A 526 -1.87 -2.58 21.25
CA SER A 526 -1.17 -2.23 22.50
C SER A 526 0.20 -2.89 22.57
N SER A 527 1.05 -2.44 23.49
CA SER A 527 2.38 -3.00 23.69
C SER A 527 2.38 -4.50 24.02
N ALA A 528 1.27 -5.06 24.56
CA ALA A 528 1.09 -6.49 24.74
C ALA A 528 1.03 -7.30 23.42
N GLY A 529 0.63 -6.65 22.32
CA GLY A 529 0.59 -7.20 20.97
C GLY A 529 1.95 -7.31 20.30
N HIS A 530 3.03 -6.84 20.94
CA HIS A 530 4.33 -6.66 20.30
C HIS A 530 5.49 -7.26 21.11
N ASN A 531 6.62 -7.47 20.44
CA ASN A 531 7.87 -7.92 21.05
C ASN A 531 8.55 -6.73 21.74
N THR A 532 8.02 -6.25 22.87
CA THR A 532 8.55 -5.08 23.58
C THR A 532 8.20 -5.14 25.08
N VAL A 533 8.58 -4.10 25.83
CA VAL A 533 8.29 -3.98 27.27
C VAL A 533 7.04 -3.14 27.49
N GLU A 534 6.16 -3.67 28.34
CA GLU A 534 4.99 -3.00 28.90
C GLU A 534 5.24 -2.65 30.37
N PHE A 535 4.95 -1.42 30.78
CA PHE A 535 5.11 -0.97 32.16
C PHE A 535 3.75 -0.83 32.84
N ASP A 536 3.61 -1.41 34.04
CA ASP A 536 2.44 -1.31 34.91
C ASP A 536 1.10 -1.69 34.24
N GLY A 537 1.14 -2.58 33.23
CA GLY A 537 -0.04 -2.98 32.46
C GLY A 537 -0.58 -1.88 31.53
N GLU A 538 0.24 -0.87 31.22
CA GLU A 538 -0.13 0.21 30.32
C GLU A 538 0.68 0.18 29.01
N ALA A 539 -0.03 0.37 27.89
CA ALA A 539 0.61 0.61 26.61
C ALA A 539 1.52 1.86 26.66
N GLN A 540 2.55 1.88 25.81
CA GLN A 540 3.51 2.99 25.70
C GLN A 540 2.86 4.37 25.46
N MET A 541 1.64 4.36 24.92
CA MET A 541 0.87 5.57 24.66
C MET A 541 -0.65 5.29 24.76
N PRO A 542 -1.43 6.24 25.30
CA PRO A 542 -2.88 6.13 25.39
C PRO A 542 -3.55 6.28 24.02
N ARG A 543 -4.53 5.41 23.76
CA ARG A 543 -5.36 5.44 22.56
C ARG A 543 -6.55 6.39 22.74
N LEU A 544 -6.79 7.24 21.74
CA LEU A 544 -7.91 8.20 21.71
C LEU A 544 -9.08 7.73 20.85
N SER A 545 -8.79 7.07 19.74
CA SER A 545 -9.75 6.61 18.73
C SER A 545 -9.24 5.36 18.03
N ARG A 546 -9.98 4.83 17.05
CA ARG A 546 -9.52 3.70 16.23
C ARG A 546 -8.15 3.94 15.59
N PHE A 547 -7.81 5.18 15.24
CA PHE A 547 -6.61 5.50 14.45
C PHE A 547 -5.73 6.61 15.07
N LEU A 548 -5.93 6.94 16.34
CA LEU A 548 -5.19 8.03 16.99
C LEU A 548 -4.72 7.65 18.39
N PHE A 549 -3.43 7.85 18.62
CA PHE A 549 -2.81 7.84 19.94
C PHE A 549 -2.44 9.27 20.36
N ALA A 550 -2.43 9.51 21.67
CA ALA A 550 -1.89 10.73 22.26
C ALA A 550 -0.57 10.43 22.98
N ARG A 551 0.09 11.47 23.49
CA ARG A 551 1.26 11.37 24.37
C ARG A 551 2.40 10.52 23.80
N TRP A 552 2.68 10.67 22.50
CA TRP A 552 3.69 9.85 21.82
C TRP A 552 5.06 9.93 22.53
N PRO A 553 5.74 8.78 22.74
CA PRO A 553 7.04 8.74 23.40
C PRO A 553 8.11 9.56 22.67
N ARG A 554 9.14 9.97 23.41
CA ARG A 554 10.37 10.52 22.82
C ARG A 554 11.30 9.37 22.48
N CYS A 555 11.71 9.26 21.21
CA CYS A 555 12.57 8.17 20.74
C CYS A 555 13.94 8.69 20.31
N ARG A 556 14.97 7.87 20.50
CA ARG A 556 16.35 8.13 20.09
C ARG A 556 16.95 6.87 19.48
N ALA A 557 17.51 6.98 18.28
CA ALA A 557 18.29 5.90 17.67
C ALA A 557 19.67 5.78 18.34
N LEU A 558 20.15 4.54 18.54
CA LEU A 558 21.47 4.18 19.07
C LEU A 558 22.21 3.34 18.03
N ALA A 559 23.55 3.20 18.11
CA ALA A 559 24.38 2.50 17.11
C ALA A 559 24.06 0.99 16.89
N ASP A 560 23.28 0.41 17.76
CA ASP A 560 22.91 -1.02 17.82
C ASP A 560 21.48 -1.20 18.38
N GLY A 561 20.65 -0.15 18.34
CA GLY A 561 19.31 -0.20 18.90
C GLY A 561 18.60 1.14 18.98
N ALA A 562 17.69 1.28 19.93
CA ALA A 562 16.99 2.54 20.18
C ALA A 562 16.50 2.63 21.62
N ALA A 563 16.22 3.86 22.05
CA ALA A 563 15.66 4.15 23.35
C ALA A 563 14.39 4.97 23.20
N LEU A 564 13.42 4.73 24.07
CA LEU A 564 12.26 5.58 24.25
C LEU A 564 12.13 6.04 25.71
N ARG A 565 11.49 7.20 25.88
CA ARG A 565 10.94 7.65 27.15
C ARG A 565 9.47 7.99 26.94
N ASP A 566 8.60 7.33 27.68
CA ASP A 566 7.17 7.53 27.57
C ASP A 566 6.70 8.78 28.33
N TRP A 567 5.38 9.01 28.30
CA TRP A 567 4.75 10.19 28.90
C TRP A 567 4.66 10.16 30.43
N ARG A 568 4.85 9.00 31.06
CA ARG A 568 4.99 8.86 32.52
C ARG A 568 6.42 8.99 32.99
N GLY A 569 7.36 9.15 32.05
CA GLY A 569 8.78 9.32 32.33
C GLY A 569 9.53 8.00 32.49
N ARG A 570 8.91 6.86 32.15
CA ARG A 570 9.52 5.53 32.13
C ARG A 570 10.37 5.40 30.87
N SER A 571 11.53 4.77 30.98
CA SER A 571 12.49 4.62 29.89
C SER A 571 12.73 3.16 29.57
N HIS A 572 12.80 2.86 28.28
CA HIS A 572 13.17 1.56 27.75
C HIS A 572 14.22 1.78 26.66
N GLU A 573 15.42 1.26 26.86
CA GLU A 573 16.48 1.19 25.87
C GLU A 573 16.66 -0.26 25.44
N ARG A 574 16.57 -0.52 24.14
CA ARG A 574 16.79 -1.83 23.55
C ARG A 574 18.01 -1.79 22.64
N ARG A 575 18.91 -2.75 22.81
CA ARG A 575 20.05 -3.01 21.92
C ARG A 575 20.02 -4.44 21.45
N PHE A 576 20.51 -4.70 20.25
CA PHE A 576 20.66 -6.06 19.75
C PHE A 576 22.03 -6.28 19.12
N ARG A 577 22.49 -7.53 19.16
CA ARG A 577 23.63 -8.03 18.43
C ARG A 577 23.18 -9.27 17.66
N LEU A 578 23.41 -9.25 16.35
CA LEU A 578 23.07 -10.36 15.46
C LEU A 578 24.34 -11.08 15.02
N GLU A 579 24.31 -12.40 15.14
CA GLU A 579 25.34 -13.34 14.68
C GLU A 579 24.67 -14.36 13.74
N PRO A 580 25.41 -15.18 12.95
CA PRO A 580 24.82 -16.04 11.93
C PRO A 580 23.75 -17.04 12.42
N ALA A 581 23.79 -17.44 13.69
CA ALA A 581 22.84 -18.38 14.31
C ALA A 581 22.32 -17.92 15.68
N ARG A 582 22.58 -16.66 16.07
CA ARG A 582 22.27 -16.15 17.40
C ARG A 582 21.84 -14.69 17.36
N LEU A 583 20.79 -14.37 18.11
CA LEU A 583 20.39 -13.00 18.45
C LEU A 583 20.56 -12.78 19.95
N THR A 584 21.26 -11.73 20.34
CA THR A 584 21.30 -11.24 21.72
C THR A 584 20.60 -9.89 21.80
N VAL A 585 19.66 -9.73 22.72
CA VAL A 585 18.94 -8.48 22.98
C VAL A 585 19.17 -8.06 24.42
N GLU A 586 19.55 -6.80 24.64
CA GLU A 586 19.62 -6.18 25.97
C GLU A 586 18.55 -5.10 26.08
N ASP A 587 17.68 -5.23 27.08
CA ASP A 587 16.67 -4.25 27.45
C ASP A 587 17.07 -3.58 28.77
N ARG A 588 17.35 -2.28 28.74
CA ARG A 588 17.60 -1.45 29.92
C ARG A 588 16.37 -0.65 30.27
N LEU A 589 15.93 -0.77 31.52
CA LEU A 589 14.71 -0.16 32.04
C LEU A 589 15.04 0.93 33.06
N GLY A 590 14.19 1.94 33.15
CA GLY A 590 14.35 3.01 34.14
C GLY A 590 13.12 3.89 34.29
N GLY A 591 13.18 4.81 35.25
CA GLY A 591 12.07 5.69 35.59
C GLY A 591 11.05 5.06 36.54
N PRO A 592 9.89 5.71 36.77
CA PRO A 592 8.94 5.32 37.79
C PRO A 592 7.99 4.22 37.29
N PHE A 593 8.23 2.98 37.67
CA PHE A 593 7.32 1.84 37.44
C PHE A 593 7.41 0.86 38.60
N ALA A 594 6.34 0.09 38.84
CA ALA A 594 6.31 -0.98 39.83
C ALA A 594 6.59 -2.34 39.19
N ARG A 595 6.10 -2.55 37.97
CA ARG A 595 6.24 -3.82 37.23
C ARG A 595 6.53 -3.56 35.76
N ALA A 596 7.37 -4.41 35.17
CA ALA A 596 7.56 -4.49 33.73
C ALA A 596 7.25 -5.91 33.22
N VAL A 597 6.70 -5.98 32.00
CA VAL A 597 6.41 -7.24 31.31
C VAL A 597 7.03 -7.18 29.91
N LEU A 598 8.03 -8.02 29.68
CA LEU A 598 8.61 -8.26 28.35
C LEU A 598 7.85 -9.42 27.70
N ARG A 599 7.52 -9.28 26.42
CA ARG A 599 6.89 -10.35 25.63
C ARG A 599 7.72 -10.67 24.39
N TRP A 600 7.81 -11.96 24.09
CA TRP A 600 8.32 -12.48 22.83
C TRP A 600 7.26 -13.39 22.21
N ARG A 601 6.74 -12.98 21.06
CA ARG A 601 5.69 -13.64 20.32
C ARG A 601 6.33 -14.58 19.32
N LEU A 602 6.17 -15.87 19.57
CA LEU A 602 6.92 -16.91 18.90
C LEU A 602 6.15 -17.39 17.68
N ALA A 603 6.87 -17.91 16.69
CA ALA A 603 6.23 -18.66 15.62
C ALA A 603 5.38 -19.82 16.16
N PRO A 604 4.20 -20.11 15.58
CA PRO A 604 3.44 -21.31 15.89
C PRO A 604 4.32 -22.56 15.80
N GLY A 605 4.23 -23.41 16.81
CA GLY A 605 5.05 -24.62 16.95
C GLY A 605 4.98 -25.18 18.37
N ASP A 606 5.53 -26.37 18.54
CA ASP A 606 5.51 -27.11 19.81
C ASP A 606 6.56 -26.59 20.80
N TRP A 607 6.37 -25.36 21.27
CA TRP A 607 7.22 -24.73 22.28
C TRP A 607 7.00 -25.35 23.66
N ARG A 608 8.10 -25.65 24.35
CA ARG A 608 8.14 -26.18 25.71
C ARG A 608 8.71 -25.12 26.64
N PRO A 609 8.06 -24.87 27.80
CA PRO A 609 8.57 -23.92 28.77
C PRO A 609 9.84 -24.48 29.43
N GLU A 610 10.85 -23.63 29.56
CA GLU A 610 12.09 -23.91 30.27
C GLU A 610 12.22 -22.98 31.48
N ARG A 611 13.13 -23.30 32.41
CA ARG A 611 13.33 -22.49 33.63
C ARG A 611 13.64 -21.03 33.32
N ASP A 612 14.41 -20.79 32.28
CA ASP A 612 14.90 -19.48 31.85
C ASP A 612 14.29 -19.04 30.51
N GLY A 613 13.24 -19.70 30.00
CA GLY A 613 12.68 -19.33 28.69
C GLY A 613 11.77 -20.38 28.06
N ALA A 614 12.02 -20.67 26.79
CA ALA A 614 11.33 -21.72 26.05
C ALA A 614 12.22 -22.32 24.96
N GLU A 615 11.99 -23.59 24.65
CA GLU A 615 12.64 -24.30 23.56
C GLU A 615 11.57 -24.85 22.61
N GLY A 616 11.85 -24.84 21.31
CA GLY A 616 10.91 -25.31 20.30
C GLY A 616 11.61 -25.72 19.02
N PRO A 617 10.84 -26.10 17.99
CA PRO A 617 11.38 -26.63 16.74
C PRO A 617 12.24 -25.64 15.95
N LEU A 618 12.20 -24.35 16.32
CA LEU A 618 12.90 -23.27 15.62
C LEU A 618 14.08 -22.70 16.41
N GLY A 619 14.38 -23.28 17.58
CA GLY A 619 15.48 -22.87 18.44
C GLY A 619 15.08 -22.69 19.91
N ARG A 620 15.99 -22.10 20.68
CA ARG A 620 15.83 -21.83 22.11
C ARG A 620 15.87 -20.33 22.37
N ILE A 621 14.93 -19.84 23.17
CA ILE A 621 14.91 -18.48 23.68
C ILE A 621 15.11 -18.50 25.19
N ALA A 622 16.13 -17.80 25.68
CA ALA A 622 16.43 -17.67 27.11
C ALA A 622 16.44 -16.21 27.53
N VAL A 623 15.92 -15.92 28.71
CA VAL A 623 15.83 -14.58 29.29
C VAL A 623 16.40 -14.59 30.70
N ALA A 624 17.29 -13.64 30.96
CA ALA A 624 17.82 -13.33 32.27
C ALA A 624 17.45 -11.88 32.66
N ALA A 625 17.36 -11.62 33.95
CA ALA A 625 17.16 -10.28 34.49
C ALA A 625 18.06 -10.06 35.71
N ASP A 626 18.39 -8.81 36.01
CA ASP A 626 19.14 -8.41 37.20
C ASP A 626 18.29 -8.41 38.49
N ALA A 627 17.05 -8.88 38.40
CA ALA A 627 16.11 -9.08 39.49
C ALA A 627 15.33 -10.39 39.28
N PRO A 628 14.71 -10.97 40.33
CA PRO A 628 13.84 -12.12 40.19
C PRO A 628 12.73 -11.88 39.16
N CYS A 629 12.60 -12.80 38.20
CA CYS A 629 11.61 -12.74 37.14
C CYS A 629 10.71 -13.97 37.14
N ARG A 630 9.49 -13.81 36.64
CA ARG A 630 8.56 -14.90 36.38
C ARG A 630 8.41 -15.06 34.87
N ILE A 631 8.85 -16.20 34.37
CA ILE A 631 8.82 -16.56 32.95
C ILE A 631 7.70 -17.57 32.72
N ARG A 632 6.87 -17.36 31.71
CA ARG A 632 5.76 -18.26 31.34
C ARG A 632 5.59 -18.31 29.84
N LEU A 633 5.33 -19.50 29.31
CA LEU A 633 4.77 -19.66 27.98
C LEU A 633 3.24 -19.57 28.09
N ILE A 634 2.65 -18.59 27.41
CA ILE A 634 1.19 -18.34 27.41
C ILE A 634 0.65 -18.36 25.98
N SER A 635 -0.67 -18.43 25.85
CA SER A 635 -1.36 -18.20 24.58
C SER A 635 -1.73 -16.72 24.44
N GLY A 636 -1.23 -16.06 23.40
CA GLY A 636 -1.63 -14.73 22.96
C GLY A 636 -2.40 -14.78 21.64
N TRP A 637 -2.56 -13.64 20.98
CA TRP A 637 -3.34 -13.50 19.74
C TRP A 637 -2.56 -12.80 18.62
N GLU A 638 -2.49 -13.36 17.44
CA GLU A 638 -1.95 -12.71 16.23
C GLU A 638 -3.01 -12.57 15.13
N SER A 639 -2.74 -11.71 14.16
CA SER A 639 -3.54 -11.55 12.95
C SER A 639 -2.71 -11.91 11.72
N PRO A 640 -2.82 -13.17 11.23
CA PRO A 640 -2.05 -13.64 10.09
C PRO A 640 -2.56 -13.07 8.75
N ALA A 641 -3.82 -12.65 8.71
CA ALA A 641 -4.46 -11.96 7.59
C ALA A 641 -5.52 -10.99 8.13
N TYR A 642 -5.87 -9.97 7.34
CA TYR A 642 -6.91 -9.02 7.70
C TYR A 642 -8.25 -9.72 7.93
N GLY A 643 -8.93 -9.38 9.02
CA GLY A 643 -10.17 -10.03 9.44
C GLY A 643 -9.97 -11.40 10.12
N VAL A 644 -8.74 -11.89 10.22
CA VAL A 644 -8.41 -13.17 10.87
C VAL A 644 -7.61 -12.90 12.13
N VAL A 645 -8.00 -13.56 13.23
CA VAL A 645 -7.25 -13.59 14.49
C VAL A 645 -7.11 -15.04 14.94
N ALA A 646 -5.90 -15.42 15.33
CA ALA A 646 -5.53 -16.78 15.72
C ALA A 646 -4.69 -16.78 17.00
N PRO A 647 -4.71 -17.86 17.79
CA PRO A 647 -3.84 -17.98 18.94
C PRO A 647 -2.37 -18.13 18.52
N VAL A 648 -1.45 -17.58 19.31
CA VAL A 648 0.00 -17.67 19.08
C VAL A 648 0.74 -17.91 20.41
N PRO A 649 1.80 -18.73 20.44
CA PRO A 649 2.64 -18.86 21.64
C PRO A 649 3.37 -17.53 21.96
N VAL A 650 3.34 -17.13 23.22
CA VAL A 650 4.03 -15.94 23.72
C VAL A 650 4.83 -16.30 24.96
N LEU A 651 6.13 -16.01 24.95
CA LEU A 651 6.95 -16.04 26.15
C LEU A 651 6.77 -14.71 26.89
N GLU A 652 6.13 -14.75 28.05
CA GLU A 652 5.93 -13.61 28.94
C GLU A 652 6.95 -13.63 30.08
N VAL A 653 7.65 -12.51 30.28
CA VAL A 653 8.61 -12.31 31.37
C VAL A 653 8.16 -11.12 32.22
N ALA A 654 7.68 -11.40 33.43
CA ALA A 654 7.23 -10.40 34.38
C ALA A 654 8.30 -10.17 35.47
N VAL A 655 8.63 -8.90 35.71
CA VAL A 655 9.63 -8.46 36.70
C VAL A 655 9.08 -7.30 37.53
N ALA A 656 9.45 -7.25 38.81
CA ALA A 656 9.14 -6.13 39.69
C ALA A 656 10.36 -5.20 39.83
N ALA A 657 10.12 -3.92 40.08
CA ALA A 657 11.19 -3.01 40.45
C ALA A 657 11.79 -3.38 41.84
N PRO A 658 13.10 -3.16 42.08
CA PRO A 658 14.08 -2.58 41.16
C PRO A 658 14.62 -3.62 40.18
N VAL A 659 14.36 -3.41 38.89
CA VAL A 659 14.95 -4.15 37.76
C VAL A 659 15.49 -3.09 36.81
N SER A 660 16.71 -3.28 36.33
CA SER A 660 17.34 -2.31 35.42
C SER A 660 17.76 -2.93 34.09
N ARG A 661 17.90 -4.26 34.03
CA ARG A 661 18.37 -4.97 32.84
C ARG A 661 17.68 -6.32 32.65
N LEU A 662 17.26 -6.57 31.42
CA LEU A 662 16.94 -7.89 30.91
C LEU A 662 17.84 -8.22 29.72
N THR A 663 18.23 -9.49 29.60
CA THR A 663 18.99 -10.00 28.46
C THR A 663 18.25 -11.20 27.89
N THR A 664 17.95 -11.14 26.60
CA THR A 664 17.39 -12.27 25.85
C THR A 664 18.44 -12.82 24.90
N VAL A 665 18.60 -14.13 24.86
CA VAL A 665 19.41 -14.84 23.85
C VAL A 665 18.47 -15.78 23.09
N VAL A 666 18.51 -15.69 21.76
CA VAL A 666 17.82 -16.62 20.86
C VAL A 666 18.87 -17.36 20.07
N ASP A 667 18.96 -18.66 20.30
CA ASP A 667 19.82 -19.59 19.58
C ASP A 667 18.98 -20.38 18.58
N LEU A 668 19.39 -20.40 17.32
CA LEU A 668 18.79 -21.30 16.33
C LEU A 668 19.23 -22.75 16.58
N ALA A 669 18.34 -23.68 16.25
CA ALA A 669 18.61 -25.11 16.26
C ALA A 669 19.62 -25.53 15.20
#